data_AF-A0A7Y2AAK9-F1
#
_entry.id   AF-A0A7Y2AAK9-F1
#
_cell.length_a   1.000
_cell.length_b   1.000
_cell.length_c   1.000
_cell.angle_alpha   90.00
_cell.angle_beta   90.00
_cell.angle_gamma   90.00
#
_symmetry.space_group_name_H-M   'P 1'
#
loop_
_entity.id
_entity.type
_entity.pdbx_description
1 polymer ?
#
loop_
_entity_poly.entity_id
_entity_poly.type
_entity_poly.pdbx_seq_one_letter_code
_entity_poly.pdbx_strand_id
1 'polypeptide(L)'
;MKISAVYFIRSLGQVKRRMMMLISVLLTCAYSFAQFTDESSNMGINHVFIGGGYGGGVSVIDINGDGLDDLTLGTGTGFPLEIYYQTEGGLELQLDPVIISITQAVRSINWVDYDNDGDKDLFFTTAELPQYDQHFKLYQQQSDGEFIDVTQESGIDPDYAYSFGSAWADYNKDGFLDLYVSTRTIGPNGANYMYKNQGDGTFIDVAEELGLQDIQGHSFTSVFFDADMDGNIDLFTANDRTNSFNRFYIGNSDGTFTDYSEQSNLYICMDAMGAEVGDYDGDGDFDIYVTNTSGGILDSLVGNLMFRNEGGLQFTAISNFPYDADIGSFWGCSLFDYDHDMDFDLFTVATWVDPPYTTSEFFFENEGGGSFSAYQGDEFDFMSGFHYASAHGDLNNDGWTDIVVGDQYIGNSQIWMASPGTNNWLKLHLQGTVSNRDAIGAVIEVWTQGVKQIDMTTCGNSYISQDSDTYPFGLGTNEVADSVIIYWPNGHMNIAYDLAAGERHIIVEDTSTYAVVTGQNCADVMDAPVGLASSFKPVEDIYDRLQLYWYKGIPDIRFSDEDAASCDIKYWPRWNLDPLSGETIGNEILLQDTAVILDAKKFHLDGSPRSIYKWPVKFRSSPLEQSRRIDPNIRYEWQVRCACGHGSGPESMWSASSFFDSPDFNPSTGQYDGIPPLANVSVPEKSQLRASRFDFEIYPNPVSSGIVHVKVKSMTSEVIRYHLLDLTGRSLEDGILEMSKGNESRIELQKRYGTGSYILLLFNDLGESSRMVTLLE
;
A
#
# COMPACT_ATOMS: atom_id res chain seq x y z
N MET A 1 -73.67 -23.62 -21.80
CA MET A 1 -73.17 -22.26 -21.44
C MET A 1 -72.28 -22.19 -20.19
N LYS A 2 -72.33 -23.12 -19.22
CA LYS A 2 -71.45 -23.06 -18.03
C LYS A 2 -70.04 -23.69 -18.18
N ILE A 3 -69.77 -24.41 -19.28
CA ILE A 3 -68.46 -25.09 -19.48
C ILE A 3 -67.46 -24.21 -20.25
N SER A 4 -67.92 -23.26 -21.08
CA SER A 4 -67.03 -22.35 -21.83
C SER A 4 -66.45 -21.21 -20.99
N ALA A 5 -67.10 -20.81 -19.89
CA ALA A 5 -66.60 -19.74 -19.03
C ALA A 5 -65.40 -20.16 -18.16
N VAL A 6 -65.32 -21.44 -17.78
CA VAL A 6 -64.23 -21.97 -16.92
C VAL A 6 -62.92 -22.13 -17.71
N TYR A 7 -63.00 -22.44 -19.01
CA TYR A 7 -61.82 -22.49 -19.88
C TYR A 7 -61.26 -21.09 -20.20
N PHE A 8 -62.12 -20.09 -20.35
CA PHE A 8 -61.69 -18.70 -20.62
C PHE A 8 -61.01 -18.05 -19.41
N ILE A 9 -61.46 -18.36 -18.19
CA ILE A 9 -60.85 -17.84 -16.95
C ILE A 9 -59.50 -18.52 -16.65
N ARG A 10 -59.34 -19.81 -17.00
CA ARG A 10 -58.05 -20.51 -16.86
C ARG A 10 -56.99 -20.06 -17.88
N SER A 11 -57.39 -19.70 -19.10
CA SER A 11 -56.44 -19.17 -20.10
C SER A 11 -55.95 -17.75 -19.74
N LEU A 12 -56.83 -16.89 -19.20
CA LEU A 12 -56.46 -15.55 -18.71
C LEU A 12 -55.48 -15.60 -17.52
N GLY A 13 -55.59 -16.60 -16.63
CA GLY A 13 -54.66 -16.79 -15.52
C GLY A 13 -53.27 -17.28 -15.95
N GLN A 14 -53.18 -18.11 -17.00
CA GLN A 14 -51.90 -18.52 -17.57
C GLN A 14 -51.24 -17.44 -18.43
N VAL A 15 -52.03 -16.61 -19.13
CA VAL A 15 -51.51 -15.44 -19.85
C VAL A 15 -51.00 -14.38 -18.87
N LYS A 16 -51.67 -14.13 -17.74
CA LYS A 16 -51.16 -13.25 -16.68
C LYS A 16 -49.89 -13.77 -16.00
N ARG A 17 -49.77 -15.09 -15.76
CA ARG A 17 -48.53 -15.69 -15.22
C ARG A 17 -47.37 -15.68 -16.21
N ARG A 18 -47.64 -15.86 -17.52
CA ARG A 18 -46.63 -15.73 -18.57
C ARG A 18 -46.25 -14.27 -18.85
N MET A 19 -47.19 -13.32 -18.76
CA MET A 19 -46.88 -11.88 -18.78
C MET A 19 -46.15 -11.44 -17.52
N MET A 20 -46.48 -11.93 -16.32
CA MET A 20 -45.71 -11.62 -15.11
C MET A 20 -44.33 -12.28 -15.12
N MET A 21 -44.16 -13.47 -15.71
CA MET A 21 -42.82 -14.06 -15.95
C MET A 21 -42.04 -13.30 -17.01
N LEU A 22 -42.67 -12.83 -18.10
CA LEU A 22 -42.00 -11.98 -19.09
C LEU A 22 -41.67 -10.59 -18.50
N ILE A 23 -42.50 -10.06 -17.60
CA ILE A 23 -42.26 -8.77 -16.93
C ILE A 23 -41.24 -8.91 -15.79
N SER A 24 -41.13 -10.07 -15.13
CA SER A 24 -40.03 -10.36 -14.18
C SER A 24 -38.73 -10.79 -14.84
N VAL A 25 -38.74 -11.09 -16.15
CA VAL A 25 -37.55 -11.23 -17.01
C VAL A 25 -37.25 -9.92 -17.77
N LEU A 26 -38.12 -8.91 -17.64
CA LEU A 26 -37.93 -7.53 -18.14
C LEU A 26 -37.83 -6.51 -16.98
N LEU A 27 -37.54 -7.00 -15.78
CA LEU A 27 -37.10 -6.20 -14.63
C LEU A 27 -35.57 -6.29 -14.59
N THR A 28 -34.94 -5.42 -15.38
CA THR A 28 -33.56 -4.93 -15.22
C THR A 28 -32.56 -5.93 -14.63
N CYS A 29 -32.18 -6.94 -15.39
CA CYS A 29 -30.75 -7.14 -15.59
C CYS A 29 -30.44 -6.28 -16.82
N ALA A 30 -29.91 -5.08 -16.58
CA ALA A 30 -29.05 -4.48 -17.59
C ALA A 30 -27.86 -5.44 -17.63
N TYR A 31 -27.89 -6.41 -18.52
CA TYR A 31 -26.63 -6.96 -18.99
C TYR A 31 -26.02 -5.81 -19.80
N SER A 32 -25.07 -5.11 -19.21
CA SER A 32 -24.13 -4.26 -19.94
C SER A 32 -23.37 -5.19 -20.88
N PHE A 33 -23.73 -5.14 -22.16
CA PHE A 33 -22.97 -5.78 -23.23
C PHE A 33 -22.12 -4.67 -23.88
N ALA A 34 -20.83 -4.96 -24.07
CA ALA A 34 -19.68 -4.14 -24.47
C ALA A 34 -19.17 -3.19 -23.38
N GLN A 35 -18.13 -3.62 -22.66
CA GLN A 35 -17.21 -2.68 -21.98
C GLN A 35 -16.10 -2.22 -22.94
N PHE A 36 -15.38 -3.13 -23.62
CA PHE A 36 -14.27 -2.72 -24.48
C PHE A 36 -14.60 -2.70 -25.98
N THR A 37 -14.02 -1.73 -26.70
CA THR A 37 -14.04 -1.65 -28.18
C THR A 37 -12.64 -1.36 -28.71
N ASP A 38 -12.16 -2.16 -29.68
CA ASP A 38 -10.89 -1.86 -30.36
C ASP A 38 -11.05 -0.67 -31.31
N GLU A 39 -10.40 0.44 -30.96
CA GLU A 39 -10.40 1.70 -31.68
C GLU A 39 -9.07 1.98 -32.42
N SER A 40 -8.11 1.03 -32.40
CA SER A 40 -6.78 1.17 -33.03
C SER A 40 -6.84 1.67 -34.47
N SER A 41 -7.71 1.06 -35.29
CA SER A 41 -7.91 1.42 -36.70
C SER A 41 -8.53 2.82 -36.87
N ASN A 42 -9.43 3.23 -35.97
CA ASN A 42 -10.07 4.55 -36.01
C ASN A 42 -9.10 5.65 -35.56
N MET A 43 -8.21 5.33 -34.62
CA MET A 43 -7.13 6.18 -34.16
C MET A 43 -5.91 6.20 -35.10
N GLY A 44 -5.94 5.40 -36.17
CA GLY A 44 -4.90 5.40 -37.20
C GLY A 44 -3.58 4.75 -36.77
N ILE A 45 -3.62 3.86 -35.78
CA ILE A 45 -2.47 3.10 -35.33
C ILE A 45 -2.02 2.16 -36.46
N ASN A 46 -0.75 2.29 -36.86
CA ASN A 46 -0.12 1.45 -37.87
C ASN A 46 1.30 1.09 -37.45
N HIS A 47 1.39 0.62 -36.21
CA HIS A 47 2.62 0.27 -35.52
C HIS A 47 3.37 -0.90 -36.17
N VAL A 48 4.70 -0.90 -36.05
CA VAL A 48 5.57 -1.90 -36.67
C VAL A 48 6.69 -2.37 -35.73
N PHE A 49 6.70 -3.67 -35.41
CA PHE A 49 7.82 -4.30 -34.70
C PHE A 49 8.42 -5.51 -35.42
N ILE A 50 9.20 -5.27 -36.48
CA ILE A 50 9.87 -6.33 -37.23
C ILE A 50 11.35 -6.42 -36.87
N GLY A 51 11.89 -7.66 -36.81
CA GLY A 51 13.34 -7.90 -36.81
C GLY A 51 14.00 -8.02 -35.43
N GLY A 52 13.27 -7.76 -34.34
CA GLY A 52 13.78 -7.84 -32.96
C GLY A 52 13.55 -9.16 -32.23
N GLY A 53 12.45 -9.91 -32.52
CA GLY A 53 11.94 -11.01 -31.67
C GLY A 53 11.57 -10.52 -30.27
N TYR A 54 10.67 -11.15 -29.50
CA TYR A 54 10.34 -10.71 -28.12
C TYR A 54 9.62 -9.34 -27.94
N GLY A 55 9.06 -8.75 -29.00
CA GLY A 55 8.19 -7.56 -28.93
C GLY A 55 8.81 -6.23 -28.46
N GLY A 56 8.11 -5.12 -28.70
CA GLY A 56 8.43 -3.80 -28.16
C GLY A 56 7.51 -3.47 -26.99
N GLY A 57 7.97 -2.62 -26.07
CA GLY A 57 7.17 -2.13 -24.95
C GLY A 57 6.12 -1.12 -25.36
N VAL A 58 5.23 -0.84 -24.43
CA VAL A 58 4.16 0.16 -24.53
C VAL A 58 4.20 1.05 -23.30
N SER A 59 3.98 2.34 -23.46
CA SER A 59 3.77 3.26 -22.34
C SER A 59 2.52 4.11 -22.57
N VAL A 60 1.72 4.28 -21.51
CA VAL A 60 0.51 5.11 -21.48
C VAL A 60 0.69 6.11 -20.33
N ILE A 61 1.02 7.37 -20.61
CA ILE A 61 1.29 8.39 -19.57
C ILE A 61 1.15 9.79 -20.16
N ASP A 62 0.73 10.77 -19.36
CA ASP A 62 0.71 12.18 -19.76
C ASP A 62 2.14 12.75 -19.89
N ILE A 63 2.70 12.71 -21.10
CA ILE A 63 4.08 13.13 -21.38
C ILE A 63 4.17 14.66 -21.38
N ASN A 64 3.11 15.34 -21.81
CA ASN A 64 3.13 16.78 -22.08
C ASN A 64 2.49 17.64 -20.96
N GLY A 65 1.88 17.01 -19.95
CA GLY A 65 1.27 17.64 -18.79
C GLY A 65 -0.08 18.30 -19.06
N ASP A 66 -0.80 17.89 -20.11
CA ASP A 66 -2.13 18.45 -20.45
C ASP A 66 -3.30 17.73 -19.75
N GLY A 67 -3.01 16.65 -19.04
CA GLY A 67 -3.93 15.86 -18.26
C GLY A 67 -4.58 14.70 -19.01
N LEU A 68 -4.16 14.41 -20.24
CA LEU A 68 -4.54 13.24 -21.02
C LEU A 68 -3.35 12.28 -21.14
N ASP A 69 -3.61 10.98 -21.00
CA ASP A 69 -2.56 9.99 -21.20
C ASP A 69 -2.17 9.92 -22.68
N ASP A 70 -0.87 10.06 -22.94
CA ASP A 70 -0.26 9.90 -24.25
C ASP A 70 0.22 8.46 -24.45
N LEU A 71 0.44 8.06 -25.71
CA LEU A 71 0.82 6.70 -26.06
C LEU A 71 2.21 6.65 -26.69
N THR A 72 3.09 5.78 -26.17
CA THR A 72 4.35 5.42 -26.83
C THR A 72 4.37 3.93 -27.19
N LEU A 73 4.72 3.62 -28.44
CA LEU A 73 4.86 2.26 -28.95
C LEU A 73 6.29 1.98 -29.41
N GLY A 74 6.97 1.04 -28.75
CA GLY A 74 8.32 0.62 -29.13
C GLY A 74 8.32 -0.05 -30.50
N THR A 75 9.20 0.38 -31.41
CA THR A 75 9.25 -0.13 -32.80
C THR A 75 10.48 -1.00 -33.06
N GLY A 76 10.42 -1.76 -34.16
CA GLY A 76 11.49 -2.68 -34.55
C GLY A 76 12.66 -1.99 -35.27
N THR A 77 13.80 -2.68 -35.39
CA THR A 77 15.01 -2.17 -36.05
C THR A 77 14.71 -1.58 -37.43
N GLY A 78 15.10 -0.32 -37.63
CA GLY A 78 14.93 0.43 -38.88
C GLY A 78 13.63 1.21 -38.99
N PHE A 79 12.76 1.14 -37.98
CA PHE A 79 11.54 1.96 -37.86
C PHE A 79 11.72 2.97 -36.73
N PRO A 80 11.25 4.22 -36.88
CA PRO A 80 11.34 5.23 -35.82
C PRO A 80 10.47 4.84 -34.62
N LEU A 81 10.84 5.24 -33.41
CA LEU A 81 9.95 5.19 -32.24
C LEU A 81 8.66 5.98 -32.53
N GLU A 82 7.52 5.47 -32.09
CA GLU A 82 6.21 6.12 -32.29
C GLU A 82 5.70 6.68 -30.95
N ILE A 83 5.55 8.00 -30.88
CA ILE A 83 4.91 8.71 -29.76
C ILE A 83 3.66 9.39 -30.31
N TYR A 84 2.54 9.21 -29.64
CA TYR A 84 1.25 9.78 -29.99
C TYR A 84 0.77 10.65 -28.85
N TYR A 85 0.59 11.94 -29.11
CA TYR A 85 -0.05 12.83 -28.14
C TYR A 85 -1.56 12.70 -28.23
N GLN A 86 -2.23 12.56 -27.10
CA GLN A 86 -3.68 12.56 -27.06
C GLN A 86 -4.20 13.98 -27.19
N THR A 87 -5.24 14.16 -28.01
CA THR A 87 -5.89 15.46 -28.20
C THR A 87 -7.40 15.31 -28.21
N GLU A 88 -8.14 16.41 -28.18
CA GLU A 88 -9.60 16.39 -28.42
C GLU A 88 -9.98 15.73 -29.77
N GLY A 89 -9.05 15.67 -30.73
CA GLY A 89 -9.22 15.04 -32.04
C GLY A 89 -8.82 13.55 -32.10
N GLY A 90 -8.35 12.98 -31.00
CA GLY A 90 -7.72 11.66 -30.93
C GLY A 90 -6.19 11.74 -30.93
N LEU A 91 -5.55 10.58 -31.10
CA LEU A 91 -4.09 10.43 -31.07
C LEU A 91 -3.41 11.07 -32.29
N GLU A 92 -2.43 11.95 -32.03
CA GLU A 92 -1.61 12.61 -33.05
C GLU A 92 -0.15 12.14 -32.96
N LEU A 93 0.36 11.51 -34.03
CA LEU A 93 1.75 11.05 -34.10
C LEU A 93 2.74 12.23 -34.10
N GLN A 94 3.67 12.22 -33.15
CA GLN A 94 4.73 13.20 -33.01
C GLN A 94 5.93 12.88 -33.93
N LEU A 95 6.50 13.93 -34.54
CA LEU A 95 7.59 13.83 -35.52
C LEU A 95 8.85 14.60 -35.10
N ASP A 96 9.18 14.58 -33.82
CA ASP A 96 10.40 15.21 -33.31
C ASP A 96 11.65 14.63 -34.00
N PRO A 97 12.58 15.46 -34.54
CA PRO A 97 13.75 14.98 -35.27
C PRO A 97 14.67 14.02 -34.51
N VAL A 98 14.78 14.17 -33.18
CA VAL A 98 15.59 13.32 -32.31
C VAL A 98 14.87 11.99 -32.12
N ILE A 99 13.59 12.03 -31.76
CA ILE A 99 12.77 10.82 -31.57
C ILE A 99 12.70 9.98 -32.85
N ILE A 100 12.42 10.58 -34.01
CA ILE A 100 12.34 9.84 -35.28
C ILE A 100 13.69 9.29 -35.76
N SER A 101 14.80 9.69 -35.12
CA SER A 101 16.13 9.14 -35.38
C SER A 101 16.42 7.85 -34.59
N ILE A 102 15.61 7.56 -33.56
CA ILE A 102 15.67 6.32 -32.80
C ILE A 102 15.11 5.21 -33.69
N THR A 103 16.00 4.45 -34.32
CA THR A 103 15.62 3.33 -35.20
C THR A 103 16.15 1.99 -34.70
N GLN A 104 16.55 1.90 -33.44
CA GLN A 104 16.87 0.62 -32.81
C GLN A 104 15.57 -0.10 -32.44
N ALA A 105 15.62 -1.42 -32.27
CA ALA A 105 14.52 -2.18 -31.67
C ALA A 105 14.36 -1.79 -30.19
N VAL A 106 13.39 -0.91 -29.94
CA VAL A 106 13.07 -0.38 -28.61
C VAL A 106 12.32 -1.44 -27.80
N ARG A 107 12.78 -1.68 -26.56
CA ARG A 107 12.21 -2.66 -25.63
C ARG A 107 11.40 -1.94 -24.57
N SER A 108 11.85 -1.91 -23.33
CA SER A 108 11.17 -1.17 -22.28
C SER A 108 11.24 0.32 -22.56
N ILE A 109 10.14 1.00 -22.27
CA ILE A 109 9.96 2.43 -22.42
C ILE A 109 9.45 2.94 -21.07
N ASN A 110 10.18 3.88 -20.48
CA ASN A 110 9.75 4.58 -19.28
C ASN A 110 9.89 6.09 -19.50
N TRP A 111 8.82 6.81 -19.21
CA TRP A 111 8.80 8.26 -19.07
C TRP A 111 8.88 8.61 -17.59
N VAL A 112 9.91 9.36 -17.19
CA VAL A 112 10.23 9.65 -15.78
C VAL A 112 10.74 11.07 -15.65
N ASP A 113 10.41 11.75 -14.54
CA ASP A 113 11.04 13.01 -14.14
C ASP A 113 12.29 12.70 -13.28
N TYR A 114 13.42 12.33 -13.91
CA TYR A 114 14.58 11.82 -13.15
C TYR A 114 15.38 12.94 -12.46
N ASP A 115 15.25 14.19 -12.92
CA ASP A 115 15.93 15.35 -12.35
C ASP A 115 15.01 16.28 -11.54
N ASN A 116 13.74 15.89 -11.36
CA ASN A 116 12.69 16.58 -10.62
C ASN A 116 12.37 17.99 -11.17
N ASP A 117 12.63 18.26 -12.45
CA ASP A 117 12.35 19.56 -13.06
C ASP A 117 10.88 19.68 -13.53
N GLY A 118 10.22 18.54 -13.74
CA GLY A 118 8.81 18.45 -14.06
C GLY A 118 8.41 18.18 -15.47
N ASP A 119 9.36 18.00 -16.36
CA ASP A 119 9.11 17.42 -17.66
C ASP A 119 9.39 15.90 -17.63
N LYS A 120 8.86 15.17 -18.61
CA LYS A 120 8.99 13.72 -18.66
C LYS A 120 10.16 13.37 -19.58
N ASP A 121 11.19 12.79 -19.00
CA ASP A 121 12.35 12.30 -19.71
C ASP A 121 12.12 10.89 -20.25
N LEU A 122 12.68 10.59 -21.42
CA LEU A 122 12.52 9.30 -22.07
C LEU A 122 13.71 8.41 -21.79
N PHE A 123 13.48 7.32 -21.05
CA PHE A 123 14.39 6.19 -20.97
C PHE A 123 13.86 5.02 -21.79
N PHE A 124 14.74 4.36 -22.53
CA PHE A 124 14.40 3.08 -23.13
C PHE A 124 15.58 2.13 -23.25
N THR A 125 15.27 0.84 -23.25
CA THR A 125 16.24 -0.23 -23.48
C THR A 125 16.21 -0.73 -24.91
N THR A 126 17.29 -1.37 -25.33
CA THR A 126 17.40 -2.02 -26.64
C THR A 126 17.95 -3.43 -26.49
N ALA A 127 17.51 -4.33 -27.37
CA ALA A 127 18.03 -5.70 -27.46
C ALA A 127 18.37 -6.03 -28.91
N GLU A 128 19.27 -5.23 -29.50
CA GLU A 128 19.73 -5.37 -30.87
C GLU A 128 20.86 -6.40 -31.01
N LEU A 129 21.23 -6.73 -32.25
CA LEU A 129 22.40 -7.55 -32.54
C LEU A 129 23.71 -6.72 -32.38
N PRO A 130 24.87 -7.38 -32.14
CA PRO A 130 26.14 -6.70 -31.81
C PRO A 130 26.70 -5.73 -32.86
N GLN A 131 26.15 -5.68 -34.07
CA GLN A 131 26.53 -4.71 -35.09
C GLN A 131 25.89 -3.33 -34.92
N TYR A 132 24.97 -3.17 -33.96
CA TYR A 132 24.27 -1.94 -33.65
C TYR A 132 24.66 -1.39 -32.28
N ASP A 133 24.25 -0.16 -32.01
CA ASP A 133 24.42 0.52 -30.72
C ASP A 133 23.54 -0.19 -29.68
N GLN A 134 24.12 -1.14 -28.94
CA GLN A 134 23.40 -1.98 -27.95
C GLN A 134 23.32 -1.30 -26.57
N HIS A 135 23.11 0.01 -26.57
CA HIS A 135 23.01 0.80 -25.36
C HIS A 135 21.52 1.09 -25.13
N PHE A 136 21.09 1.06 -23.87
CA PHE A 136 19.88 1.78 -23.49
C PHE A 136 20.19 3.28 -23.53
N LYS A 137 19.17 4.12 -23.65
CA LYS A 137 19.34 5.56 -23.81
C LYS A 137 18.47 6.33 -22.85
N LEU A 138 18.97 7.48 -22.41
CA LEU A 138 18.23 8.49 -21.68
C LEU A 138 18.24 9.80 -22.49
N TYR A 139 17.05 10.27 -22.81
CA TYR A 139 16.83 11.56 -23.44
C TYR A 139 16.19 12.49 -22.43
N GLN A 140 16.90 13.57 -22.09
CA GLN A 140 16.34 14.60 -21.25
C GLN A 140 15.40 15.48 -22.08
N GLN A 141 14.17 15.68 -21.62
CA GLN A 141 13.29 16.69 -22.18
C GLN A 141 13.80 18.07 -21.74
N GLN A 142 13.57 19.09 -22.56
CA GLN A 142 13.91 20.46 -22.22
C GLN A 142 12.63 21.25 -22.09
N SER A 143 12.67 22.37 -21.35
CA SER A 143 11.52 23.27 -21.17
C SER A 143 10.85 23.81 -22.45
N ASP A 144 11.49 23.68 -23.62
CA ASP A 144 10.93 24.02 -24.94
C ASP A 144 10.37 22.83 -25.72
N GLY A 145 10.40 21.63 -25.13
CA GLY A 145 9.94 20.36 -25.67
C GLY A 145 10.98 19.62 -26.52
N GLU A 146 12.21 20.15 -26.68
CA GLU A 146 13.29 19.45 -27.38
C GLU A 146 13.88 18.33 -26.52
N PHE A 147 14.34 17.24 -27.15
CA PHE A 147 14.99 16.12 -26.47
C PHE A 147 16.51 16.13 -26.69
N ILE A 148 17.29 15.92 -25.63
CA ILE A 148 18.76 15.82 -25.68
C ILE A 148 19.18 14.43 -25.21
N ASP A 149 19.94 13.70 -26.04
CA ASP A 149 20.59 12.44 -25.61
C ASP A 149 21.65 12.77 -24.56
N VAL A 150 21.39 12.38 -23.30
CA VAL A 150 22.30 12.59 -22.16
C VAL A 150 22.93 11.29 -21.69
N THR A 151 22.79 10.19 -22.44
CA THR A 151 23.18 8.84 -22.03
C THR A 151 24.65 8.76 -21.54
N GLN A 152 25.57 9.40 -22.28
CA GLN A 152 26.98 9.41 -21.93
C GLN A 152 27.29 10.40 -20.79
N GLU A 153 26.67 11.57 -20.82
CA GLU A 153 26.85 12.64 -19.84
C GLU A 153 26.31 12.27 -18.45
N SER A 154 25.20 11.53 -18.40
CA SER A 154 24.58 11.04 -17.16
C SER A 154 25.31 9.84 -16.58
N GLY A 155 26.23 9.21 -17.33
CA GLY A 155 27.08 8.12 -16.85
C GLY A 155 26.45 6.73 -16.95
N ILE A 156 25.32 6.58 -17.66
CA ILE A 156 24.63 5.30 -17.86
C ILE A 156 24.98 4.68 -19.24
N ASP A 157 26.28 4.61 -19.56
CA ASP A 157 26.77 4.15 -20.87
C ASP A 157 27.57 2.84 -20.74
N PRO A 158 26.92 1.67 -20.67
CA PRO A 158 27.62 0.39 -20.53
C PRO A 158 28.25 -0.04 -21.86
N ASP A 159 29.48 -0.57 -21.85
CA ASP A 159 30.18 -1.06 -23.06
C ASP A 159 29.40 -2.11 -23.89
N TYR A 160 28.41 -2.78 -23.28
CA TYR A 160 27.53 -3.78 -23.89
C TYR A 160 26.28 -4.00 -23.02
N ALA A 161 25.07 -3.79 -23.54
CA ALA A 161 23.83 -4.02 -22.77
C ALA A 161 22.71 -4.64 -23.60
N TYR A 162 22.62 -5.96 -23.59
CA TYR A 162 21.46 -6.69 -24.14
C TYR A 162 20.31 -6.70 -23.11
N SER A 163 19.55 -5.60 -23.09
CA SER A 163 18.62 -5.25 -22.00
C SER A 163 17.16 -5.31 -22.44
N PHE A 164 16.27 -5.64 -21.51
CA PHE A 164 14.83 -5.76 -21.76
C PHE A 164 14.04 -4.84 -20.83
N GLY A 165 13.76 -5.23 -19.60
CA GLY A 165 13.02 -4.40 -18.66
C GLY A 165 13.89 -3.32 -18.03
N SER A 166 13.23 -2.24 -17.64
CA SER A 166 13.72 -1.27 -16.68
C SER A 166 12.64 -1.00 -15.65
N ALA A 167 13.07 -0.70 -14.43
CA ALA A 167 12.21 -0.28 -13.33
C ALA A 167 12.87 0.87 -12.57
N TRP A 168 12.07 1.82 -12.11
CA TRP A 168 12.54 3.01 -11.40
C TRP A 168 11.97 3.06 -9.99
N ALA A 169 12.79 3.46 -9.02
CA ALA A 169 12.37 3.69 -7.64
C ALA A 169 13.42 4.55 -6.91
N ASP A 170 12.99 5.31 -5.89
CA ASP A 170 13.90 5.94 -4.93
C ASP A 170 14.23 4.94 -3.81
N TYR A 171 15.15 4.00 -4.07
CA TYR A 171 15.43 2.91 -3.11
C TYR A 171 16.09 3.39 -1.82
N ASN A 172 16.72 4.55 -1.88
CA ASN A 172 17.55 5.08 -0.80
C ASN A 172 16.95 6.31 -0.10
N LYS A 173 15.74 6.72 -0.54
CA LYS A 173 14.92 7.80 0.02
C LYS A 173 15.61 9.16 -0.01
N ASP A 174 16.38 9.43 -1.06
CA ASP A 174 17.04 10.73 -1.26
C ASP A 174 16.23 11.71 -2.12
N GLY A 175 15.06 11.30 -2.59
CA GLY A 175 14.14 12.10 -3.39
C GLY A 175 14.41 12.03 -4.90
N PHE A 176 15.38 11.22 -5.34
CA PHE A 176 15.69 11.05 -6.76
C PHE A 176 15.40 9.62 -7.21
N LEU A 177 14.85 9.47 -8.42
CA LEU A 177 14.60 8.15 -8.98
C LEU A 177 15.91 7.48 -9.39
N ASP A 178 16.12 6.27 -8.89
CA ASP A 178 17.19 5.36 -9.26
C ASP A 178 16.68 4.34 -10.30
N LEU A 179 17.58 3.80 -11.12
CA LEU A 179 17.22 2.96 -12.28
C LEU A 179 17.78 1.54 -12.13
N TYR A 180 16.91 0.54 -12.19
CA TYR A 180 17.29 -0.87 -12.35
C TYR A 180 17.07 -1.33 -13.79
N VAL A 181 18.10 -1.93 -14.41
CA VAL A 181 18.03 -2.44 -15.79
C VAL A 181 18.19 -3.95 -15.81
N SER A 182 17.17 -4.64 -16.33
CA SER A 182 17.15 -6.09 -16.52
C SER A 182 17.86 -6.47 -17.81
N THR A 183 18.83 -7.37 -17.72
CA THR A 183 19.57 -7.90 -18.86
C THR A 183 19.32 -9.40 -19.02
N ARG A 184 19.18 -9.83 -20.27
CA ARG A 184 18.89 -11.24 -20.59
C ARG A 184 20.12 -11.99 -21.07
N THR A 185 21.24 -11.84 -20.35
CA THR A 185 22.52 -12.47 -20.68
C THR A 185 23.15 -13.05 -19.41
N ILE A 186 23.64 -14.30 -19.43
CA ILE A 186 24.35 -14.85 -18.27
C ILE A 186 25.83 -14.45 -18.27
N GLY A 187 26.37 -14.20 -17.07
CA GLY A 187 27.79 -13.99 -16.81
C GLY A 187 28.12 -12.52 -16.49
N PRO A 188 29.42 -12.21 -16.31
CA PRO A 188 29.84 -10.88 -15.85
C PRO A 188 29.52 -9.74 -16.83
N ASN A 189 29.28 -10.05 -18.10
CA ASN A 189 28.91 -9.07 -19.13
C ASN A 189 27.39 -9.02 -19.38
N GLY A 190 26.60 -9.64 -18.49
CA GLY A 190 25.15 -9.70 -18.51
C GLY A 190 24.57 -9.60 -17.10
N ALA A 191 25.26 -8.86 -16.24
CA ALA A 191 24.67 -8.52 -14.95
C ALA A 191 23.54 -7.51 -15.17
N ASN A 192 22.51 -7.58 -14.35
CA ASN A 192 21.60 -6.45 -14.18
C ASN A 192 22.37 -5.25 -13.60
N TYR A 193 21.91 -4.05 -13.96
CA TYR A 193 22.49 -2.79 -13.50
C TYR A 193 21.56 -2.13 -12.48
N MET A 194 22.13 -1.41 -11.53
CA MET A 194 21.41 -0.58 -10.57
C MET A 194 22.11 0.77 -10.50
N TYR A 195 21.55 1.77 -11.16
CA TYR A 195 22.11 3.10 -11.27
C TYR A 195 21.53 3.99 -10.17
N LYS A 196 22.37 4.36 -9.20
CA LYS A 196 22.00 5.37 -8.20
C LYS A 196 22.13 6.77 -8.80
N ASN A 197 21.03 7.51 -8.82
CA ASN A 197 21.01 8.92 -9.19
C ASN A 197 21.73 9.75 -8.11
N GLN A 198 22.63 10.63 -8.53
CA GLN A 198 23.43 11.47 -7.62
C GLN A 198 22.74 12.81 -7.30
N GLY A 199 21.59 13.09 -7.92
CA GLY A 199 20.84 14.34 -7.77
C GLY A 199 21.44 15.53 -8.53
N ASP A 200 22.43 15.29 -9.40
CA ASP A 200 23.07 16.29 -10.26
C ASP A 200 22.95 15.97 -11.76
N GLY A 201 22.01 15.07 -12.11
CA GLY A 201 21.80 14.57 -13.45
C GLY A 201 22.73 13.40 -13.84
N THR A 202 23.59 12.95 -12.92
CA THR A 202 24.48 11.81 -13.14
C THR A 202 24.11 10.59 -12.28
N PHE A 203 24.55 9.42 -12.73
CA PHE A 203 24.30 8.13 -12.11
C PHE A 203 25.61 7.37 -11.87
N ILE A 204 25.58 6.45 -10.90
CA ILE A 204 26.65 5.48 -10.67
C ILE A 204 26.06 4.07 -10.53
N ASP A 205 26.64 3.10 -11.23
CA ASP A 205 26.25 1.69 -11.06
C ASP A 205 26.72 1.16 -9.70
N VAL A 206 25.75 0.78 -8.87
CA VAL A 206 25.90 0.24 -7.52
C VAL A 206 25.42 -1.20 -7.41
N ALA A 207 25.11 -1.88 -8.53
CA ALA A 207 24.55 -3.22 -8.49
C ALA A 207 25.47 -4.22 -7.75
N GLU A 208 26.79 -4.16 -7.93
CA GLU A 208 27.72 -5.08 -7.25
C GLU A 208 27.72 -4.83 -5.74
N GLU A 209 27.73 -3.54 -5.36
CA GLU A 209 27.76 -3.09 -3.97
C GLU A 209 26.49 -3.52 -3.22
N LEU A 210 25.34 -3.42 -3.88
CA LEU A 210 24.04 -3.81 -3.31
C LEU A 210 23.74 -5.31 -3.46
N GLY A 211 24.58 -6.08 -4.15
CA GLY A 211 24.35 -7.51 -4.40
C GLY A 211 23.22 -7.79 -5.39
N LEU A 212 22.88 -6.81 -6.23
CA LEU A 212 21.82 -6.87 -7.23
C LEU A 212 22.33 -7.27 -8.63
N GLN A 213 23.64 -7.51 -8.79
CA GLN A 213 24.21 -8.08 -10.02
C GLN A 213 23.80 -9.55 -10.18
N ASP A 214 22.58 -9.80 -10.67
CA ASP A 214 22.16 -11.16 -11.03
C ASP A 214 22.84 -11.62 -12.32
N ILE A 215 24.04 -12.17 -12.19
CA ILE A 215 24.82 -12.73 -13.31
C ILE A 215 24.34 -14.12 -13.76
N GLN A 216 23.32 -14.68 -13.11
CA GLN A 216 22.79 -16.02 -13.39
C GLN A 216 21.38 -15.98 -14.00
N GLY A 217 20.68 -14.87 -13.83
CA GLY A 217 19.37 -14.59 -14.38
C GLY A 217 19.37 -14.35 -15.88
N HIS A 218 18.28 -14.75 -16.53
CA HIS A 218 17.91 -14.20 -17.84
C HIS A 218 16.76 -13.24 -17.61
N SER A 219 17.06 -12.05 -17.07
CA SER A 219 16.03 -11.14 -16.59
C SER A 219 15.27 -10.50 -17.75
N PHE A 220 13.94 -10.57 -17.70
CA PHE A 220 13.06 -9.82 -18.60
C PHE A 220 12.50 -8.59 -17.89
N THR A 221 11.66 -8.79 -16.89
CA THR A 221 11.02 -7.72 -16.12
C THR A 221 11.52 -7.73 -14.68
N SER A 222 11.62 -6.54 -14.09
CA SER A 222 11.67 -6.38 -12.64
C SER A 222 10.64 -5.34 -12.20
N VAL A 223 10.13 -5.46 -10.98
CA VAL A 223 9.16 -4.54 -10.40
C VAL A 223 9.60 -4.20 -8.98
N PHE A 224 9.56 -2.92 -8.65
CA PHE A 224 9.77 -2.40 -7.31
C PHE A 224 8.43 -2.29 -6.58
N PHE A 225 8.33 -2.81 -5.35
CA PHE A 225 7.14 -2.69 -4.51
C PHE A 225 7.48 -2.91 -3.02
N ASP A 226 6.63 -2.46 -2.09
CA ASP A 226 6.86 -2.61 -0.64
C ASP A 226 6.10 -3.85 -0.13
N ALA A 227 6.76 -5.01 -0.08
CA ALA A 227 6.08 -6.29 0.12
C ALA A 227 5.65 -6.55 1.57
N ASP A 228 6.31 -5.92 2.54
CA ASP A 228 5.98 -6.04 3.98
C ASP A 228 5.44 -4.75 4.62
N MET A 229 5.21 -3.72 3.81
CA MET A 229 4.69 -2.41 4.22
C MET A 229 5.57 -1.76 5.30
N ASP A 230 6.89 -1.93 5.21
CA ASP A 230 7.86 -1.31 6.12
C ASP A 230 8.36 0.06 5.62
N GLY A 231 7.94 0.45 4.42
CA GLY A 231 8.25 1.69 3.74
C GLY A 231 9.58 1.65 2.99
N ASN A 232 10.34 0.55 2.99
CA ASN A 232 11.53 0.36 2.16
C ASN A 232 11.14 -0.45 0.92
N ILE A 233 11.61 -0.03 -0.25
CA ILE A 233 11.21 -0.66 -1.50
C ILE A 233 11.94 -2.01 -1.70
N ASP A 234 11.19 -3.06 -2.01
CA ASP A 234 11.70 -4.37 -2.38
C ASP A 234 11.75 -4.52 -3.90
N LEU A 235 12.50 -5.52 -4.38
CA LEU A 235 12.68 -5.77 -5.81
C LEU A 235 12.41 -7.23 -6.15
N PHE A 236 11.43 -7.46 -7.03
CA PHE A 236 11.23 -8.76 -7.68
C PHE A 236 11.77 -8.73 -9.11
N THR A 237 12.47 -9.79 -9.53
CA THR A 237 12.95 -9.95 -10.91
C THR A 237 12.47 -11.28 -11.50
N ALA A 238 11.71 -11.18 -12.59
CA ALA A 238 11.26 -12.28 -13.42
C ALA A 238 12.41 -12.74 -14.33
N ASN A 239 12.85 -13.97 -14.11
CA ASN A 239 13.95 -14.59 -14.84
C ASN A 239 13.44 -15.69 -15.77
N ASP A 240 13.71 -15.52 -17.06
CA ASP A 240 13.40 -16.50 -18.09
C ASP A 240 14.28 -17.75 -17.96
N ARG A 241 13.79 -18.86 -18.50
CA ARG A 241 14.37 -20.20 -18.50
C ARG A 241 14.19 -20.99 -17.23
N THR A 242 13.90 -22.26 -17.46
CA THR A 242 13.93 -23.36 -16.48
C THR A 242 15.25 -23.60 -15.72
N ASN A 243 16.32 -22.86 -16.02
CA ASN A 243 17.60 -22.91 -15.32
C ASN A 243 18.04 -21.56 -14.72
N SER A 244 17.16 -20.55 -14.75
CA SER A 244 17.30 -19.29 -14.04
C SER A 244 16.18 -19.22 -13.02
N PHE A 245 16.50 -18.80 -11.80
CA PHE A 245 15.50 -18.66 -10.74
C PHE A 245 15.06 -17.21 -10.67
N ASN A 246 13.78 -16.95 -10.47
CA ASN A 246 13.31 -15.61 -10.10
C ASN A 246 14.04 -15.12 -8.84
N ARG A 247 14.20 -13.80 -8.74
CA ARG A 247 14.85 -13.16 -7.59
C ARG A 247 13.87 -12.30 -6.82
N PHE A 248 14.08 -12.24 -5.51
CA PHE A 248 13.39 -11.33 -4.63
C PHE A 248 14.36 -10.78 -3.60
N TYR A 249 14.51 -9.46 -3.58
CA TYR A 249 15.43 -8.74 -2.73
C TYR A 249 14.64 -7.81 -1.81
N ILE A 250 14.90 -7.90 -0.51
CA ILE A 250 14.28 -7.03 0.50
C ILE A 250 15.11 -5.76 0.66
N GLY A 251 14.46 -4.60 0.56
CA GLY A 251 15.04 -3.30 0.86
C GLY A 251 15.23 -3.13 2.37
N ASN A 252 16.47 -2.88 2.80
CA ASN A 252 16.77 -2.62 4.20
C ASN A 252 16.70 -1.11 4.50
N SER A 253 16.40 -0.76 5.76
CA SER A 253 16.34 0.63 6.23
C SER A 253 17.63 1.47 6.05
N ASP A 254 18.76 0.85 5.72
CA ASP A 254 20.04 1.51 5.44
C ASP A 254 20.32 1.70 3.94
N GLY A 255 19.34 1.41 3.07
CA GLY A 255 19.45 1.50 1.63
C GLY A 255 20.18 0.31 0.98
N THR A 256 20.46 -0.76 1.73
CA THR A 256 21.02 -2.01 1.17
C THR A 256 19.93 -3.02 0.84
N PHE A 257 20.28 -4.08 0.10
CA PHE A 257 19.35 -5.16 -0.22
C PHE A 257 19.77 -6.51 0.38
N THR A 258 18.79 -7.33 0.74
CA THR A 258 18.97 -8.72 1.17
C THR A 258 18.31 -9.66 0.17
N ASP A 259 19.08 -10.55 -0.49
CA ASP A 259 18.49 -11.64 -1.29
C ASP A 259 17.69 -12.58 -0.37
N TYR A 260 16.37 -12.56 -0.55
CA TYR A 260 15.39 -13.31 0.23
C TYR A 260 14.61 -14.31 -0.63
N SER A 261 15.12 -14.59 -1.84
CA SER A 261 14.43 -15.38 -2.85
C SER A 261 14.05 -16.79 -2.35
N GLU A 262 14.99 -17.50 -1.71
CA GLU A 262 14.76 -18.87 -1.23
C GLU A 262 13.77 -18.89 -0.05
N GLN A 263 13.85 -17.89 0.82
CA GLN A 263 13.05 -17.78 2.01
C GLN A 263 11.62 -17.38 1.69
N SER A 264 11.40 -16.55 0.66
CA SER A 264 10.07 -16.08 0.27
C SER A 264 9.24 -17.11 -0.51
N ASN A 265 9.86 -18.23 -0.91
CA ASN A 265 9.32 -19.19 -1.89
C ASN A 265 9.18 -18.64 -3.32
N LEU A 266 9.79 -17.49 -3.62
CA LEU A 266 9.82 -16.92 -4.98
C LEU A 266 10.99 -17.46 -5.82
N TYR A 267 11.98 -18.15 -5.23
CA TYR A 267 13.11 -18.76 -5.94
C TYR A 267 12.69 -20.00 -6.75
N ILE A 268 11.96 -19.76 -7.84
CA ILE A 268 11.40 -20.77 -8.73
C ILE A 268 11.98 -20.57 -10.14
N CYS A 269 12.29 -21.67 -10.81
CA CYS A 269 12.61 -21.67 -12.24
C CYS A 269 11.32 -21.77 -13.07
N MET A 270 11.12 -20.84 -13.99
CA MET A 270 10.06 -20.85 -14.99
C MET A 270 10.54 -20.08 -16.22
N ASP A 271 9.80 -20.12 -17.32
CA ASP A 271 10.07 -19.21 -18.43
C ASP A 271 9.37 -17.88 -18.10
N ALA A 272 9.80 -17.17 -17.04
CA ALA A 272 9.11 -15.95 -16.60
C ALA A 272 9.29 -14.84 -17.65
N MET A 273 8.22 -14.10 -17.97
CA MET A 273 8.27 -12.95 -18.88
C MET A 273 7.93 -11.64 -18.18
N GLY A 274 6.64 -11.35 -18.03
CA GLY A 274 6.12 -10.15 -17.38
C GLY A 274 5.80 -10.41 -15.90
N ALA A 275 5.75 -9.33 -15.13
CA ALA A 275 5.34 -9.36 -13.74
C ALA A 275 4.51 -8.11 -13.39
N GLU A 276 3.43 -8.29 -12.65
CA GLU A 276 2.57 -7.22 -12.15
C GLU A 276 2.30 -7.42 -10.65
N VAL A 277 2.18 -6.32 -9.91
CA VAL A 277 1.96 -6.34 -8.46
C VAL A 277 0.59 -5.73 -8.14
N GLY A 278 -0.16 -6.34 -7.22
CA GLY A 278 -1.46 -5.83 -6.78
C GLY A 278 -2.10 -6.70 -5.70
N ASP A 279 -3.01 -6.15 -4.91
CA ASP A 279 -3.79 -6.86 -3.88
C ASP A 279 -4.99 -7.56 -4.54
N TYR A 280 -4.77 -8.74 -5.12
CA TYR A 280 -5.78 -9.37 -5.97
C TYR A 280 -6.92 -9.99 -5.15
N ASP A 281 -6.68 -10.36 -3.90
CA ASP A 281 -7.67 -10.99 -3.02
C ASP A 281 -8.26 -10.08 -1.94
N GLY A 282 -7.82 -8.82 -1.90
CA GLY A 282 -8.35 -7.74 -1.08
C GLY A 282 -8.01 -7.89 0.41
N ASP A 283 -6.94 -8.61 0.73
CA ASP A 283 -6.52 -8.85 2.11
C ASP A 283 -5.58 -7.76 2.65
N GLY A 284 -5.10 -6.91 1.75
CA GLY A 284 -4.37 -5.70 2.06
C GLY A 284 -2.85 -5.84 2.06
N ASP A 285 -2.29 -6.90 1.48
CA ASP A 285 -0.90 -6.99 1.07
C ASP A 285 -0.75 -7.13 -0.46
N PHE A 286 0.48 -6.95 -0.96
CA PHE A 286 0.74 -6.98 -2.40
C PHE A 286 1.14 -8.39 -2.87
N ASP A 287 0.43 -8.89 -3.87
CA ASP A 287 0.70 -10.14 -4.56
C ASP A 287 1.45 -9.91 -5.88
N ILE A 288 1.93 -10.99 -6.51
CA ILE A 288 2.67 -10.90 -7.78
C ILE A 288 2.09 -11.86 -8.82
N TYR A 289 1.56 -11.33 -9.91
CA TYR A 289 1.24 -12.12 -11.09
C TYR A 289 2.45 -12.22 -12.02
N VAL A 290 2.81 -13.43 -12.45
CA VAL A 290 3.95 -13.67 -13.35
C VAL A 290 3.51 -14.53 -14.54
N THR A 291 3.72 -13.99 -15.74
CA THR A 291 3.42 -14.70 -17.00
C THR A 291 4.52 -15.69 -17.36
N ASN A 292 4.14 -16.76 -18.06
CA ASN A 292 4.98 -17.93 -18.35
C ASN A 292 4.58 -18.63 -19.66
N THR A 293 5.28 -19.72 -19.99
CA THR A 293 4.85 -20.65 -21.04
C THR A 293 4.19 -21.93 -20.51
N SER A 294 3.43 -22.58 -21.40
CA SER A 294 2.88 -23.93 -21.22
C SER A 294 3.92 -25.06 -21.30
N GLY A 295 5.19 -24.73 -21.57
CA GLY A 295 6.26 -25.70 -21.81
C GLY A 295 7.15 -26.03 -20.61
N GLY A 296 6.79 -25.58 -19.41
CA GLY A 296 7.63 -25.69 -18.20
C GLY A 296 8.11 -27.12 -17.90
N ILE A 297 9.40 -27.28 -17.59
CA ILE A 297 10.05 -28.60 -17.35
C ILE A 297 9.68 -29.20 -15.97
N LEU A 298 9.10 -28.41 -15.07
CA LEU A 298 8.63 -28.88 -13.77
C LEU A 298 7.12 -29.21 -13.87
N ASP A 299 6.79 -30.50 -13.93
CA ASP A 299 5.42 -31.07 -14.00
C ASP A 299 4.41 -30.51 -12.97
N SER A 300 4.84 -29.70 -11.99
CA SER A 300 4.00 -29.15 -10.91
C SER A 300 3.78 -27.62 -10.98
N LEU A 301 4.48 -26.88 -11.84
CA LEU A 301 4.39 -25.41 -11.94
C LEU A 301 4.44 -25.00 -13.42
N VAL A 302 3.38 -25.37 -14.15
CA VAL A 302 3.23 -25.07 -15.59
C VAL A 302 2.23 -23.93 -15.75
N GLY A 303 2.45 -23.07 -16.76
CA GLY A 303 1.60 -21.91 -17.03
C GLY A 303 1.89 -20.72 -16.11
N ASN A 304 1.07 -19.67 -16.26
CA ASN A 304 1.17 -18.44 -15.47
C ASN A 304 0.95 -18.74 -13.97
N LEU A 305 1.60 -17.94 -13.11
CA LEU A 305 1.53 -18.09 -11.66
C LEU A 305 1.06 -16.79 -11.02
N MET A 306 0.11 -16.90 -10.10
CA MET A 306 -0.14 -15.88 -9.09
C MET A 306 0.61 -16.26 -7.82
N PHE A 307 1.48 -15.38 -7.33
CA PHE A 307 2.17 -15.52 -6.06
C PHE A 307 1.44 -14.72 -5.02
N ARG A 308 0.58 -15.40 -4.26
CA ARG A 308 -0.15 -14.75 -3.18
C ARG A 308 0.75 -14.52 -1.98
N ASN A 309 0.82 -13.30 -1.48
CA ASN A 309 1.51 -12.98 -0.24
C ASN A 309 0.67 -13.47 0.95
N GLU A 310 1.31 -14.15 1.90
CA GLU A 310 0.65 -14.70 3.09
C GLU A 310 1.03 -13.89 4.34
N GLY A 311 1.58 -12.69 4.12
CA GLY A 311 2.29 -11.88 5.08
C GLY A 311 3.66 -12.43 5.50
N GLY A 312 4.46 -11.56 6.10
CA GLY A 312 5.80 -11.91 6.62
C GLY A 312 6.79 -12.33 5.52
N LEU A 313 6.63 -11.77 4.32
CA LEU A 313 7.48 -12.03 3.14
C LEU A 313 7.45 -13.50 2.72
N GLN A 314 6.30 -14.16 2.82
CA GLN A 314 6.09 -15.54 2.37
C GLN A 314 5.04 -15.56 1.27
N PHE A 315 5.37 -16.17 0.14
CA PHE A 315 4.46 -16.26 -1.00
C PHE A 315 4.04 -17.71 -1.26
N THR A 316 2.76 -17.89 -1.58
CA THR A 316 2.20 -19.16 -2.07
C THR A 316 1.96 -19.07 -3.56
N ALA A 317 2.62 -19.93 -4.35
CA ALA A 317 2.35 -20.05 -5.77
C ALA A 317 0.99 -20.72 -6.02
N ILE A 318 0.04 -19.98 -6.60
CA ILE A 318 -1.23 -20.47 -7.09
C ILE A 318 -1.05 -20.87 -8.56
N SER A 319 -0.90 -22.18 -8.78
CA SER A 319 -0.73 -22.77 -10.11
C SER A 319 -2.03 -22.72 -10.94
N ASN A 320 -1.92 -22.63 -12.26
CA ASN A 320 -3.04 -22.61 -13.21
C ASN A 320 -4.00 -21.43 -12.99
N PHE A 321 -3.48 -20.28 -12.55
CA PHE A 321 -4.26 -19.09 -12.27
C PHE A 321 -4.45 -18.23 -13.53
N PRO A 322 -5.66 -17.69 -13.79
CA PRO A 322 -6.93 -17.96 -13.08
C PRO A 322 -7.65 -19.25 -13.52
N TYR A 323 -7.40 -19.74 -14.74
CA TYR A 323 -7.89 -21.04 -15.23
C TYR A 323 -6.89 -21.66 -16.19
N ASP A 324 -6.62 -22.98 -16.06
CA ASP A 324 -5.87 -23.80 -17.03
C ASP A 324 -4.80 -22.99 -17.78
N ALA A 325 -4.03 -22.16 -17.07
CA ALA A 325 -3.16 -21.13 -17.67
C ALA A 325 -1.93 -21.71 -18.40
N ASP A 326 -1.93 -23.03 -18.54
CA ASP A 326 -1.01 -23.87 -19.28
C ASP A 326 -1.46 -24.03 -20.75
N ILE A 327 -1.88 -22.93 -21.37
CA ILE A 327 -2.49 -22.93 -22.71
C ILE A 327 -1.74 -22.06 -23.71
N GLY A 328 -0.53 -21.59 -23.40
CA GLY A 328 0.18 -20.69 -24.31
C GLY A 328 1.50 -20.15 -23.82
N SER A 329 1.98 -19.11 -24.49
CA SER A 329 3.16 -18.31 -24.11
C SER A 329 2.73 -16.87 -23.88
N PHE A 330 2.54 -16.53 -22.61
CA PHE A 330 2.03 -15.24 -22.14
C PHE A 330 3.16 -14.26 -21.87
N TRP A 331 2.86 -12.96 -21.93
CA TRP A 331 3.85 -11.88 -21.86
C TRP A 331 3.32 -10.74 -21.00
N GLY A 332 2.74 -9.70 -21.60
CA GLY A 332 2.13 -8.60 -20.88
C GLY A 332 0.97 -9.06 -19.99
N CYS A 333 0.88 -8.40 -18.84
CA CYS A 333 -0.17 -8.56 -17.84
C CYS A 333 -0.47 -7.23 -17.16
N SER A 334 -1.71 -7.02 -16.73
CA SER A 334 -2.14 -5.83 -16.00
C SER A 334 -3.19 -6.23 -14.96
N LEU A 335 -3.07 -5.67 -13.76
CA LEU A 335 -4.05 -5.78 -12.68
C LEU A 335 -4.69 -4.40 -12.48
N PHE A 336 -6.00 -4.28 -12.64
CA PHE A 336 -6.75 -3.04 -12.44
C PHE A 336 -8.24 -3.32 -12.26
N ASP A 337 -8.96 -2.42 -11.60
CA ASP A 337 -10.41 -2.51 -11.39
C ASP A 337 -11.14 -1.98 -12.63
N TYR A 338 -11.62 -2.87 -13.49
CA TYR A 338 -12.18 -2.46 -14.79
C TYR A 338 -13.61 -1.95 -14.72
N ASP A 339 -14.40 -2.49 -13.80
CA ASP A 339 -15.83 -2.20 -13.68
C ASP A 339 -16.17 -1.34 -12.48
N HIS A 340 -15.15 -0.90 -11.75
CA HIS A 340 -15.20 -0.05 -10.57
C HIS A 340 -15.96 -0.67 -9.40
N ASP A 341 -15.90 -2.00 -9.24
CA ASP A 341 -16.57 -2.72 -8.17
C ASP A 341 -15.73 -2.94 -6.90
N MET A 342 -14.51 -2.38 -6.89
CA MET A 342 -13.56 -2.33 -5.78
C MET A 342 -12.67 -3.58 -5.63
N ASP A 343 -12.52 -4.41 -6.66
CA ASP A 343 -11.48 -5.44 -6.74
C ASP A 343 -10.67 -5.37 -8.05
N PHE A 344 -9.49 -5.99 -8.06
CA PHE A 344 -8.63 -6.00 -9.24
C PHE A 344 -8.96 -7.17 -10.17
N ASP A 345 -9.10 -6.86 -11.45
CA ASP A 345 -9.24 -7.79 -12.56
C ASP A 345 -7.90 -8.06 -13.23
N LEU A 346 -7.86 -9.08 -14.08
CA LEU A 346 -6.64 -9.48 -14.77
C LEU A 346 -6.81 -9.43 -16.28
N PHE A 347 -5.96 -8.64 -16.94
CA PHE A 347 -5.72 -8.73 -18.37
C PHE A 347 -4.34 -9.33 -18.65
N THR A 348 -4.24 -10.22 -19.63
CA THR A 348 -2.95 -10.75 -20.07
C THR A 348 -2.96 -11.12 -21.55
N VAL A 349 -1.81 -10.99 -22.19
CA VAL A 349 -1.63 -11.26 -23.61
C VAL A 349 -0.62 -12.37 -23.87
N ALA A 350 -0.78 -13.05 -24.99
CA ALA A 350 0.02 -14.18 -25.42
C ALA A 350 0.48 -14.01 -26.87
N THR A 351 1.59 -14.66 -27.19
CA THR A 351 2.10 -14.76 -28.57
C THR A 351 1.65 -16.03 -29.27
N TRP A 352 1.24 -17.01 -28.48
CA TRP A 352 0.87 -18.32 -28.96
C TRP A 352 0.00 -19.00 -27.93
N VAL A 353 -1.03 -19.73 -28.40
CA VAL A 353 -1.93 -20.51 -27.56
C VAL A 353 -2.17 -21.90 -28.15
N ASP A 354 -2.39 -22.87 -27.28
CA ASP A 354 -2.69 -24.25 -27.62
C ASP A 354 -4.13 -24.39 -28.19
N PRO A 355 -4.36 -25.23 -29.21
CA PRO A 355 -5.73 -25.52 -29.66
C PRO A 355 -6.59 -26.10 -28.52
N PRO A 356 -7.88 -25.71 -28.40
CA PRO A 356 -8.70 -25.04 -29.40
C PRO A 356 -8.76 -23.51 -29.29
N TYR A 357 -7.94 -22.88 -28.44
CA TYR A 357 -7.92 -21.42 -28.31
C TYR A 357 -7.42 -20.77 -29.61
N THR A 358 -8.00 -19.61 -29.96
CA THR A 358 -7.69 -18.89 -31.20
C THR A 358 -7.35 -17.42 -30.98
N THR A 359 -7.42 -16.98 -29.73
CA THR A 359 -7.30 -15.61 -29.26
C THR A 359 -5.95 -15.44 -28.57
N SER A 360 -5.43 -14.22 -28.50
CA SER A 360 -4.10 -13.95 -27.95
C SER A 360 -4.14 -12.92 -26.81
N GLU A 361 -5.33 -12.56 -26.38
CA GLU A 361 -5.63 -11.65 -25.30
C GLU A 361 -6.69 -12.34 -24.41
N PHE A 362 -6.55 -12.17 -23.10
CA PHE A 362 -7.35 -12.85 -22.09
C PHE A 362 -7.68 -11.86 -21.00
N PHE A 363 -8.98 -11.69 -20.74
CA PHE A 363 -9.50 -10.84 -19.70
C PHE A 363 -10.26 -11.70 -18.69
N PHE A 364 -10.00 -11.49 -17.41
CA PHE A 364 -10.59 -12.25 -16.32
C PHE A 364 -11.13 -11.29 -15.27
N GLU A 365 -12.44 -11.38 -15.04
CA GLU A 365 -13.17 -10.63 -14.03
C GLU A 365 -12.94 -11.28 -12.68
N ASN A 366 -12.61 -10.49 -11.66
CA ASN A 366 -12.59 -10.95 -10.29
C ASN A 366 -14.02 -10.88 -9.73
N GLU A 367 -14.49 -12.00 -9.18
CA GLU A 367 -15.86 -12.12 -8.65
C GLU A 367 -15.90 -11.82 -7.14
N GLY A 368 -14.88 -11.11 -6.64
CA GLY A 368 -14.59 -10.90 -5.23
C GLY A 368 -13.68 -11.94 -4.59
N GLY A 369 -12.77 -11.45 -3.73
CA GLY A 369 -11.92 -12.28 -2.85
C GLY A 369 -10.91 -13.14 -3.61
N GLY A 370 -10.46 -12.66 -4.77
CA GLY A 370 -9.43 -13.30 -5.59
C GLY A 370 -9.93 -14.51 -6.40
N SER A 371 -11.23 -14.55 -6.71
CA SER A 371 -11.85 -15.62 -7.47
C SER A 371 -12.21 -15.15 -8.87
N PHE A 372 -11.47 -15.61 -9.88
CA PHE A 372 -11.63 -15.10 -11.24
C PHE A 372 -12.57 -15.94 -12.10
N SER A 373 -13.23 -15.28 -13.05
CA SER A 373 -13.99 -15.86 -14.14
C SER A 373 -13.48 -15.33 -15.48
N ALA A 374 -13.41 -16.18 -16.51
CA ALA A 374 -13.03 -15.70 -17.85
C ALA A 374 -14.16 -14.82 -18.38
N TYR A 375 -13.83 -13.60 -18.82
CA TYR A 375 -14.82 -12.66 -19.33
C TYR A 375 -15.59 -13.26 -20.51
N GLN A 376 -16.92 -13.19 -20.44
CA GLN A 376 -17.82 -13.84 -21.39
C GLN A 376 -18.46 -12.86 -22.39
N GLY A 377 -17.94 -11.63 -22.51
CA GLY A 377 -18.44 -10.68 -23.52
C GLY A 377 -18.08 -11.13 -24.94
N ASP A 378 -19.02 -11.01 -25.87
CA ASP A 378 -18.86 -11.32 -27.31
C ASP A 378 -17.97 -10.28 -28.05
N GLU A 379 -17.19 -9.47 -27.31
CA GLU A 379 -16.86 -8.08 -27.69
C GLU A 379 -15.39 -7.83 -27.99
N PHE A 380 -14.51 -8.63 -27.41
CA PHE A 380 -13.14 -8.67 -27.90
C PHE A 380 -13.11 -9.50 -29.19
N ASP A 381 -12.92 -8.84 -30.34
CA ASP A 381 -12.57 -9.52 -31.60
C ASP A 381 -11.09 -9.93 -31.54
N PHE A 382 -10.79 -10.82 -30.60
CA PHE A 382 -9.47 -11.32 -30.32
C PHE A 382 -8.90 -11.98 -31.58
N MET A 383 -7.95 -11.31 -32.22
CA MET A 383 -7.27 -11.85 -33.36
C MET A 383 -6.15 -12.77 -32.87
N SER A 384 -5.77 -13.76 -33.67
CA SER A 384 -4.48 -14.42 -33.44
C SER A 384 -3.37 -13.41 -33.69
N GLY A 385 -2.76 -12.91 -32.62
CA GLY A 385 -1.67 -11.94 -32.63
C GLY A 385 -0.39 -12.52 -32.06
N PHE A 386 0.70 -11.77 -32.22
CA PHE A 386 1.94 -11.96 -31.47
C PHE A 386 2.05 -10.78 -30.51
N HIS A 387 1.13 -10.75 -29.54
CA HIS A 387 1.04 -9.71 -28.53
C HIS A 387 2.09 -9.96 -27.44
N TYR A 388 2.89 -8.94 -27.15
CA TYR A 388 3.99 -9.03 -26.18
C TYR A 388 3.76 -8.11 -25.01
N ALA A 389 3.48 -6.84 -25.24
CA ALA A 389 3.36 -5.84 -24.19
C ALA A 389 1.89 -5.43 -24.02
N SER A 390 1.50 -5.11 -22.79
CA SER A 390 0.25 -4.44 -22.47
C SER A 390 0.53 -3.30 -21.50
N ALA A 391 -0.28 -2.25 -21.58
CA ALA A 391 -0.33 -1.18 -20.60
C ALA A 391 -1.77 -0.67 -20.49
N HIS A 392 -2.11 0.00 -19.39
CA HIS A 392 -3.44 0.54 -19.15
C HIS A 392 -3.40 1.99 -18.65
N GLY A 393 -4.49 2.72 -18.92
CA GLY A 393 -4.65 4.14 -18.58
C GLY A 393 -5.97 4.69 -19.11
N ASP A 394 -6.32 5.92 -18.76
CA ASP A 394 -7.60 6.55 -19.17
C ASP A 394 -7.34 7.55 -20.29
N LEU A 395 -7.22 7.04 -21.52
CA LEU A 395 -6.76 7.79 -22.70
C LEU A 395 -7.75 8.90 -23.05
N ASN A 396 -9.04 8.73 -22.80
CA ASN A 396 -10.06 9.73 -23.17
C ASN A 396 -10.52 10.59 -21.96
N ASN A 397 -9.97 10.33 -20.77
CA ASN A 397 -10.27 10.99 -19.51
C ASN A 397 -11.76 10.92 -19.12
N ASP A 398 -12.42 9.81 -19.44
CA ASP A 398 -13.83 9.54 -19.08
C ASP A 398 -13.98 8.78 -17.75
N GLY A 399 -12.85 8.42 -17.15
CA GLY A 399 -12.75 7.74 -15.87
C GLY A 399 -12.76 6.23 -15.96
N TRP A 400 -12.82 5.65 -17.16
CA TRP A 400 -12.76 4.21 -17.38
C TRP A 400 -11.40 3.82 -17.96
N THR A 401 -10.83 2.76 -17.42
CA THR A 401 -9.49 2.32 -17.79
C THR A 401 -9.49 1.65 -19.17
N ASP A 402 -8.75 2.24 -20.10
CA ASP A 402 -8.46 1.70 -21.43
C ASP A 402 -7.23 0.80 -21.42
N ILE A 403 -7.09 -0.06 -22.43
CA ILE A 403 -5.98 -1.01 -22.55
C ILE A 403 -5.27 -0.82 -23.89
N VAL A 404 -3.94 -0.78 -23.88
CA VAL A 404 -3.12 -0.77 -25.08
C VAL A 404 -2.30 -2.06 -25.17
N VAL A 405 -2.26 -2.67 -26.36
CA VAL A 405 -1.53 -3.91 -26.63
C VAL A 405 -0.52 -3.70 -27.74
N GLY A 406 0.75 -4.04 -27.46
CA GLY A 406 1.84 -4.04 -28.44
C GLY A 406 2.00 -5.39 -29.15
N ASP A 407 1.87 -5.39 -30.47
CA ASP A 407 2.02 -6.57 -31.33
C ASP A 407 3.31 -6.52 -32.19
N GLN A 408 3.80 -7.68 -32.59
CA GLN A 408 4.95 -7.80 -33.48
C GLN A 408 4.65 -7.45 -34.95
N TYR A 409 3.47 -7.77 -35.43
CA TYR A 409 3.07 -7.60 -36.82
C TYR A 409 2.54 -6.20 -37.11
N ILE A 410 2.76 -5.79 -38.36
CA ILE A 410 2.38 -4.46 -38.85
C ILE A 410 0.89 -4.24 -38.69
N GLY A 411 0.52 -3.19 -37.94
CA GLY A 411 -0.86 -2.72 -37.78
C GLY A 411 -1.74 -3.64 -36.94
N ASN A 412 -1.13 -4.51 -36.11
CA ASN A 412 -1.86 -5.42 -35.22
C ASN A 412 -1.88 -4.97 -33.76
N SER A 413 -1.16 -3.91 -33.39
CA SER A 413 -1.27 -3.32 -32.04
C SER A 413 -2.66 -2.72 -31.85
N GLN A 414 -3.24 -2.92 -30.65
CA GLN A 414 -4.64 -2.63 -30.36
C GLN A 414 -4.78 -1.56 -29.29
N ILE A 415 -5.88 -0.82 -29.35
CA ILE A 415 -6.29 0.12 -28.32
C ILE A 415 -7.74 -0.22 -27.99
N TRP A 416 -7.96 -0.82 -26.83
CA TRP A 416 -9.26 -1.20 -26.33
C TRP A 416 -9.79 -0.10 -25.44
N MET A 417 -10.74 0.68 -25.97
CA MET A 417 -11.39 1.75 -25.23
C MET A 417 -12.53 1.19 -24.38
N ALA A 418 -12.54 1.52 -23.10
CA ALA A 418 -13.61 1.16 -22.18
C ALA A 418 -14.88 2.00 -22.45
N SER A 419 -16.02 1.41 -22.16
CA SER A 419 -17.34 2.01 -22.30
C SER A 419 -17.86 2.31 -20.90
N PRO A 420 -18.33 3.54 -20.64
CA PRO A 420 -18.77 3.90 -19.31
C PRO A 420 -19.88 3.01 -18.76
N GLY A 421 -19.60 2.34 -17.65
CA GLY A 421 -20.56 1.61 -16.82
C GLY A 421 -21.32 2.52 -15.84
N THR A 422 -21.89 1.91 -14.80
CA THR A 422 -22.74 2.62 -13.81
C THR A 422 -22.12 2.76 -12.42
N ASN A 423 -21.02 2.07 -12.17
CA ASN A 423 -20.29 2.21 -10.93
C ASN A 423 -19.55 3.55 -10.92
N ASN A 424 -19.39 4.07 -9.71
CA ASN A 424 -18.67 5.28 -9.40
C ASN A 424 -17.19 4.94 -9.21
N TRP A 425 -16.35 5.92 -9.51
CA TRP A 425 -14.90 5.82 -9.40
C TRP A 425 -14.37 7.12 -8.80
N LEU A 426 -13.12 7.12 -8.36
CA LEU A 426 -12.31 8.33 -8.24
C LEU A 426 -10.96 8.07 -8.90
N LYS A 427 -10.30 9.11 -9.41
CA LYS A 427 -8.98 8.97 -10.03
C LYS A 427 -7.97 9.81 -9.27
N LEU A 428 -6.85 9.22 -8.88
CA LEU A 428 -5.79 9.92 -8.15
C LEU A 428 -4.62 10.25 -9.06
N HIS A 429 -4.02 11.42 -8.85
CA HIS A 429 -2.70 11.75 -9.37
C HIS A 429 -1.87 12.34 -8.24
N LEU A 430 -0.69 11.78 -8.00
CA LEU A 430 0.17 12.14 -6.88
C LEU A 430 1.30 13.03 -7.36
N GLN A 431 1.72 13.97 -6.53
CA GLN A 431 2.87 14.82 -6.82
C GLN A 431 3.76 14.95 -5.58
N GLY A 432 4.98 14.40 -5.67
CA GLY A 432 6.01 14.56 -4.65
C GLY A 432 6.55 16.00 -4.56
N THR A 433 6.98 16.42 -3.38
CA THR A 433 7.65 17.71 -3.14
C THR A 433 8.96 17.56 -2.37
N VAL A 434 9.11 16.48 -1.62
CA VAL A 434 10.34 16.04 -0.95
C VAL A 434 10.73 14.65 -1.44
N SER A 435 9.74 13.76 -1.59
CA SER A 435 9.90 12.53 -2.38
C SER A 435 10.06 12.89 -3.87
N ASN A 436 10.48 11.90 -4.68
CA ASN A 436 10.53 12.07 -6.13
C ASN A 436 9.19 12.59 -6.68
N ARG A 437 9.25 13.48 -7.67
CA ARG A 437 8.10 14.26 -8.11
C ARG A 437 6.95 13.40 -8.66
N ASP A 438 7.29 12.30 -9.32
CA ASP A 438 6.35 11.31 -9.86
C ASP A 438 5.73 10.40 -8.80
N ALA A 439 6.10 10.58 -7.53
CA ALA A 439 5.64 9.81 -6.38
C ALA A 439 5.96 8.30 -6.41
N ILE A 440 6.71 7.80 -7.39
CA ILE A 440 7.02 6.38 -7.57
C ILE A 440 7.53 5.77 -6.27
N GLY A 441 6.90 4.67 -5.85
CA GLY A 441 7.12 4.04 -4.55
C GLY A 441 6.11 4.46 -3.48
N ALA A 442 5.16 5.36 -3.76
CA ALA A 442 4.09 5.71 -2.84
C ALA A 442 3.02 4.61 -2.79
N VAL A 443 2.61 4.24 -1.57
CA VAL A 443 1.48 3.33 -1.33
C VAL A 443 0.21 4.14 -1.07
N ILE A 444 -0.88 3.75 -1.72
CA ILE A 444 -2.18 4.40 -1.69
C ILE A 444 -3.15 3.46 -0.98
N GLU A 445 -3.80 3.92 0.10
CA GLU A 445 -4.98 3.26 0.66
C GLU A 445 -6.24 4.10 0.42
N VAL A 446 -7.26 3.49 -0.17
CA VAL A 446 -8.59 4.10 -0.33
C VAL A 446 -9.61 3.35 0.52
N TRP A 447 -10.30 4.08 1.40
CA TRP A 447 -11.32 3.54 2.29
C TRP A 447 -12.71 4.02 1.88
N THR A 448 -13.63 3.06 1.65
CA THR A 448 -15.02 3.34 1.28
C THR A 448 -15.96 2.42 2.05
N GLN A 449 -16.78 3.01 2.93
CA GLN A 449 -17.68 2.29 3.85
C GLN A 449 -17.01 1.18 4.67
N GLY A 450 -15.72 1.35 5.00
CA GLY A 450 -14.94 0.39 5.76
C GLY A 450 -14.34 -0.76 4.93
N VAL A 451 -14.49 -0.77 3.61
CA VAL A 451 -13.69 -1.58 2.68
C VAL A 451 -12.43 -0.80 2.34
N LYS A 452 -11.28 -1.47 2.36
CA LYS A 452 -9.97 -0.92 1.99
C LYS A 452 -9.59 -1.45 0.61
N GLN A 453 -9.14 -0.57 -0.26
CA GLN A 453 -8.37 -0.91 -1.47
C GLN A 453 -6.95 -0.39 -1.25
N ILE A 454 -5.95 -1.11 -1.78
CA ILE A 454 -4.54 -0.70 -1.73
C ILE A 454 -3.94 -0.80 -3.13
N ASP A 455 -3.15 0.19 -3.50
CA ASP A 455 -2.38 0.21 -4.74
C ASP A 455 -1.06 0.94 -4.53
N MET A 456 -0.15 0.86 -5.49
CA MET A 456 1.17 1.45 -5.41
C MET A 456 1.58 2.12 -6.72
N THR A 457 2.21 3.28 -6.58
CA THR A 457 2.82 3.93 -7.73
C THR A 457 4.10 3.21 -8.17
N THR A 458 4.15 2.81 -9.42
CA THR A 458 5.26 2.04 -10.00
C THR A 458 5.71 2.64 -11.33
N CYS A 459 6.94 2.35 -11.74
CA CYS A 459 7.44 2.70 -13.06
C CYS A 459 8.28 1.57 -13.61
N GLY A 460 7.78 0.92 -14.65
CA GLY A 460 8.36 -0.32 -15.20
C GLY A 460 7.71 -1.55 -14.59
N ASN A 461 6.70 -2.06 -15.29
CA ASN A 461 5.90 -3.21 -14.87
C ASN A 461 5.47 -4.04 -16.09
N SER A 462 4.52 -4.96 -15.89
CA SER A 462 4.05 -5.88 -16.91
C SER A 462 5.21 -6.58 -17.64
N TYR A 463 5.11 -6.75 -18.96
CA TYR A 463 6.26 -7.07 -19.80
C TYR A 463 6.75 -5.79 -20.49
N ILE A 464 7.88 -5.25 -20.03
CA ILE A 464 8.60 -4.10 -20.62
C ILE A 464 7.70 -2.87 -20.89
N SER A 465 6.67 -2.66 -20.08
CA SER A 465 5.69 -1.58 -20.26
C SER A 465 5.75 -0.55 -19.14
N GLN A 466 4.91 0.48 -19.29
CA GLN A 466 4.59 1.45 -18.25
C GLN A 466 3.10 1.82 -18.35
N ASP A 467 2.38 1.66 -17.24
CA ASP A 467 0.99 2.10 -17.09
C ASP A 467 0.90 3.61 -16.78
N SER A 468 -0.34 4.13 -16.76
CA SER A 468 -0.66 5.53 -16.42
C SER A 468 -0.05 5.97 -15.08
N ASP A 469 0.30 7.25 -15.00
CA ASP A 469 0.65 7.91 -13.73
C ASP A 469 -0.59 8.45 -12.98
N THR A 470 -1.77 7.95 -13.36
CA THR A 470 -3.04 8.15 -12.67
C THR A 470 -3.64 6.82 -12.23
N TYR A 471 -4.21 6.81 -11.02
CA TYR A 471 -4.64 5.59 -10.33
C TYR A 471 -6.15 5.65 -10.10
N PRO A 472 -6.96 4.99 -10.95
CA PRO A 472 -8.40 4.88 -10.74
C PRO A 472 -8.70 3.89 -9.61
N PHE A 473 -9.69 4.23 -8.79
CA PHE A 473 -10.25 3.35 -7.75
C PHE A 473 -11.75 3.27 -7.92
N GLY A 474 -12.27 2.04 -8.00
CA GLY A 474 -13.69 1.81 -7.95
C GLY A 474 -14.28 2.19 -6.60
N LEU A 475 -15.52 2.63 -6.62
CA LEU A 475 -16.32 2.97 -5.44
C LEU A 475 -17.66 2.21 -5.45
N GLY A 476 -17.88 1.32 -6.41
CA GLY A 476 -19.16 0.66 -6.63
C GLY A 476 -20.28 1.68 -6.77
N THR A 477 -21.27 1.66 -5.86
CA THR A 477 -22.38 2.65 -5.88
C THR A 477 -22.16 3.86 -4.98
N ASN A 478 -20.99 3.98 -4.34
CA ASN A 478 -20.70 5.03 -3.37
C ASN A 478 -20.34 6.34 -4.07
N GLU A 479 -20.86 7.46 -3.59
CA GLU A 479 -20.59 8.79 -4.17
C GLU A 479 -19.33 9.45 -3.59
N VAL A 480 -18.74 8.86 -2.55
CA VAL A 480 -17.64 9.43 -1.77
C VAL A 480 -16.75 8.29 -1.24
N ALA A 481 -15.42 8.48 -1.32
CA ALA A 481 -14.45 7.73 -0.52
C ALA A 481 -14.27 8.40 0.85
N ASP A 482 -14.36 7.62 1.93
CA ASP A 482 -14.28 8.11 3.31
C ASP A 482 -12.91 8.75 3.58
N SER A 483 -11.84 8.06 3.17
CA SER A 483 -10.47 8.56 3.29
C SER A 483 -9.54 7.96 2.26
N VAL A 484 -8.60 8.78 1.77
CA VAL A 484 -7.43 8.37 0.99
C VAL A 484 -6.19 8.66 1.82
N ILE A 485 -5.36 7.65 2.04
CA ILE A 485 -4.09 7.74 2.78
C ILE A 485 -2.97 7.47 1.80
N ILE A 486 -2.00 8.38 1.73
CA ILE A 486 -0.80 8.24 0.91
C ILE A 486 0.38 8.06 1.84
N TYR A 487 1.12 6.96 1.69
CA TYR A 487 2.43 6.75 2.30
C TYR A 487 3.47 7.06 1.24
N TRP A 488 4.20 8.15 1.43
CA TRP A 488 5.20 8.61 0.48
C TRP A 488 6.51 7.81 0.63
N PRO A 489 7.32 7.69 -0.44
CA PRO A 489 8.60 6.97 -0.42
C PRO A 489 9.54 7.38 0.72
N ASN A 490 9.55 8.67 1.08
CA ASN A 490 10.37 9.19 2.17
C ASN A 490 9.87 8.80 3.59
N GLY A 491 8.72 8.10 3.71
CA GLY A 491 8.08 7.71 4.96
C GLY A 491 7.08 8.72 5.53
N HIS A 492 6.85 9.84 4.85
CA HIS A 492 5.80 10.80 5.19
C HIS A 492 4.41 10.24 4.84
N MET A 493 3.37 10.78 5.47
CA MET A 493 1.99 10.36 5.22
C MET A 493 1.06 11.57 5.05
N ASN A 494 0.24 11.56 4.01
CA ASN A 494 -0.89 12.48 3.87
C ASN A 494 -2.22 11.73 3.97
N ILE A 495 -3.25 12.39 4.52
CA ILE A 495 -4.61 11.85 4.58
C ILE A 495 -5.57 12.90 4.04
N ALA A 496 -6.40 12.50 3.10
CA ALA A 496 -7.50 13.28 2.57
C ALA A 496 -8.83 12.56 2.90
N TYR A 497 -9.89 13.32 3.19
CA TYR A 497 -11.18 12.80 3.65
C TYR A 497 -12.31 13.25 2.73
N ASP A 498 -13.36 12.44 2.66
CA ASP A 498 -14.61 12.75 1.96
C ASP A 498 -14.38 13.13 0.48
N LEU A 499 -13.56 12.36 -0.26
CA LEU A 499 -13.28 12.61 -1.68
C LEU A 499 -14.46 12.20 -2.55
N ALA A 500 -14.96 13.12 -3.37
CA ALA A 500 -16.10 12.89 -4.25
C ALA A 500 -15.76 11.93 -5.40
N ALA A 501 -16.73 11.10 -5.77
CA ALA A 501 -16.68 10.25 -6.95
C ALA A 501 -16.87 11.02 -8.27
N GLY A 502 -16.40 10.44 -9.37
CA GLY A 502 -16.53 10.96 -10.73
C GLY A 502 -15.56 12.10 -11.06
N GLU A 503 -14.49 12.25 -10.26
CA GLU A 503 -13.53 13.34 -10.39
C GLU A 503 -12.08 12.83 -10.28
N ARG A 504 -11.16 13.51 -10.97
CA ARG A 504 -9.71 13.38 -10.75
C ARG A 504 -9.30 14.26 -9.56
N HIS A 505 -8.60 13.68 -8.59
CA HIS A 505 -8.03 14.36 -7.42
C HIS A 505 -6.52 14.38 -7.51
N ILE A 506 -5.94 15.59 -7.46
CA ILE A 506 -4.49 15.78 -7.39
C ILE A 506 -4.10 15.90 -5.91
N ILE A 507 -3.27 14.98 -5.42
CA ILE A 507 -2.74 15.00 -4.06
C ILE A 507 -1.26 15.35 -4.12
N VAL A 508 -0.94 16.55 -3.64
CA VAL A 508 0.44 17.03 -3.53
C VAL A 508 0.99 16.67 -2.16
N GLU A 509 2.20 16.12 -2.12
CA GLU A 509 2.93 15.84 -0.89
C GLU A 509 3.09 17.15 -0.11
N ASP A 510 2.42 17.22 1.04
CA ASP A 510 2.51 18.37 1.94
C ASP A 510 3.26 17.95 3.20
N THR A 511 4.51 18.39 3.31
CA THR A 511 5.33 18.23 4.52
C THR A 511 5.03 19.26 5.58
N SER A 512 4.01 20.12 5.38
CA SER A 512 3.49 20.95 6.46
C SER A 512 3.10 20.01 7.58
N THR A 513 3.93 20.00 8.62
CA THR A 513 3.60 19.36 9.87
C THR A 513 2.23 19.89 10.22
N TYR A 514 1.22 19.01 10.30
CA TYR A 514 0.03 19.31 11.05
C TYR A 514 0.49 19.52 12.49
N ALA A 515 0.94 20.75 12.79
CA ALA A 515 0.83 21.27 14.12
C ALA A 515 -0.63 21.09 14.44
N VAL A 516 -0.94 20.20 15.37
CA VAL A 516 -2.28 20.13 15.94
C VAL A 516 -2.52 21.51 16.54
N VAL A 517 -3.14 22.39 15.76
CA VAL A 517 -3.57 23.71 16.20
C VAL A 517 -4.71 23.44 17.17
N THR A 518 -4.35 23.34 18.44
CA THR A 518 -5.31 23.32 19.53
C THR A 518 -5.86 24.75 19.70
N GLY A 519 -6.93 25.07 18.97
CA GLY A 519 -7.89 26.10 19.39
C GLY A 519 -7.94 27.43 18.63
N GLN A 520 -8.99 27.55 17.81
CA GLN A 520 -9.86 28.72 17.57
C GLN A 520 -9.25 30.12 17.33
N ASN A 521 -9.46 30.65 16.12
CA ASN A 521 -10.57 31.58 15.85
C ASN A 521 -10.79 31.81 14.35
N CYS A 522 -11.75 31.10 13.75
CA CYS A 522 -12.44 31.58 12.55
C CYS A 522 -13.60 32.47 12.99
N ALA A 523 -13.29 33.73 13.29
CA ALA A 523 -14.21 34.88 13.27
C ALA A 523 -13.42 36.12 13.67
N ASP A 524 -12.60 36.64 12.75
CA ASP A 524 -12.19 38.06 12.66
C ASP A 524 -11.24 38.26 11.46
N VAL A 525 -11.68 37.91 10.24
CA VAL A 525 -11.08 38.46 9.01
C VAL A 525 -12.18 38.68 7.98
N MET A 526 -12.86 39.82 8.10
CA MET A 526 -13.46 40.51 6.97
C MET A 526 -12.69 41.82 6.80
N ASP A 527 -12.43 42.18 5.53
CA ASP A 527 -11.78 43.40 5.00
C ASP A 527 -10.25 43.33 4.69
N ALA A 528 -9.92 42.78 3.50
CA ALA A 528 -9.09 43.30 2.37
C ALA A 528 -7.76 44.10 2.59
N PRO A 529 -6.91 44.33 1.55
CA PRO A 529 -6.38 43.49 0.45
C PRO A 529 -4.82 43.55 0.27
N VAL A 530 -4.25 42.62 -0.51
CA VAL A 530 -3.02 42.66 -1.37
C VAL A 530 -1.72 43.30 -0.82
N GLY A 531 -0.60 42.55 -0.84
CA GLY A 531 0.75 43.17 -0.96
C GLY A 531 1.96 42.32 -0.54
N LEU A 532 2.62 41.71 -1.53
CA LEU A 532 4.06 41.47 -1.72
C LEU A 532 5.06 41.42 -0.53
N ALA A 533 5.88 40.36 -0.60
CA ALA A 533 7.34 40.29 -0.43
C ALA A 533 7.99 40.00 0.94
N SER A 534 8.60 38.80 0.96
CA SER A 534 10.03 38.54 1.22
C SER A 534 10.59 38.39 2.64
N SER A 535 11.39 37.33 2.75
CA SER A 535 12.60 37.11 3.56
C SER A 535 12.47 36.47 4.94
N PHE A 536 12.94 35.21 5.04
CA PHE A 536 13.79 34.76 6.14
C PHE A 536 14.89 33.83 5.58
N LYS A 537 16.14 34.04 6.03
CA LYS A 537 17.34 33.29 5.67
C LYS A 537 17.52 32.08 6.61
N PRO A 538 18.21 31.00 6.19
CA PRO A 538 18.46 29.84 7.04
C PRO A 538 19.54 30.15 8.09
N VAL A 539 19.42 29.50 9.26
CA VAL A 539 20.46 29.45 10.30
C VAL A 539 20.87 27.98 10.44
N GLU A 540 22.15 27.70 10.19
CA GLU A 540 22.83 26.43 10.38
C GLU A 540 22.99 26.05 11.87
N ASP A 541 22.97 24.74 12.13
CA ASP A 541 23.54 23.95 13.23
C ASP A 541 23.32 24.35 14.70
N ILE A 542 22.72 23.43 15.47
CA ILE A 542 23.19 22.89 16.77
C ILE A 542 22.26 21.74 17.21
N TYR A 543 22.80 20.53 17.33
CA TYR A 543 22.16 19.40 18.02
C TYR A 543 22.31 19.52 19.53
N ASP A 544 21.24 19.16 20.26
CA ASP A 544 21.17 18.40 21.53
C ASP A 544 20.12 18.94 22.54
N ARG A 545 19.30 17.98 23.03
CA ARG A 545 18.52 17.91 24.29
C ARG A 545 17.01 18.22 24.21
N LEU A 546 16.21 17.15 24.20
CA LEU A 546 15.03 17.03 25.07
C LEU A 546 14.73 15.55 25.37
N GLN A 547 14.43 15.22 26.63
CA GLN A 547 13.95 13.90 27.07
C GLN A 547 12.49 14.03 27.52
N LEU A 548 11.59 13.21 26.98
CA LEU A 548 10.17 13.13 27.36
C LEU A 548 9.91 11.88 28.23
N TYR A 549 9.15 12.04 29.32
CA TYR A 549 8.67 10.96 30.20
C TYR A 549 7.16 10.73 30.01
N TRP A 550 6.73 9.47 30.09
CA TRP A 550 5.33 9.01 29.95
C TRP A 550 4.60 8.93 31.30
N TYR A 551 3.30 9.26 31.35
CA TYR A 551 2.41 8.98 32.50
C TYR A 551 1.06 8.40 32.05
N LYS A 552 0.59 7.35 32.73
CA LYS A 552 -0.64 6.60 32.42
C LYS A 552 -1.71 6.88 33.48
N GLY A 553 -2.73 7.67 33.13
CA GLY A 553 -3.92 7.86 33.97
C GLY A 553 -4.94 8.80 33.34
N ILE A 554 -6.10 8.28 32.96
CA ILE A 554 -7.29 9.08 32.61
C ILE A 554 -8.30 8.94 33.77
N PRO A 555 -8.97 10.01 34.23
CA PRO A 555 -10.05 9.90 35.22
C PRO A 555 -11.34 9.30 34.60
N ASP A 556 -12.03 8.43 35.35
CA ASP A 556 -13.38 7.94 35.01
C ASP A 556 -14.40 9.10 35.01
N ILE A 557 -15.07 9.36 33.87
CA ILE A 557 -16.23 10.27 33.78
C ILE A 557 -17.52 9.44 33.73
N ARG A 558 -18.50 9.77 34.59
CA ARG A 558 -19.83 9.15 34.62
C ARG A 558 -20.89 10.17 34.22
N PHE A 559 -21.79 9.79 33.31
CA PHE A 559 -23.03 10.54 33.03
C PHE A 559 -24.20 9.89 33.79
N SER A 560 -25.05 10.70 34.42
CA SER A 560 -26.32 10.25 34.98
C SER A 560 -27.42 10.45 33.94
N ASP A 561 -28.21 9.39 33.73
CA ASP A 561 -29.39 9.37 32.87
C ASP A 561 -30.32 10.56 33.19
N GLU A 562 -30.43 11.56 32.30
CA GLU A 562 -31.71 12.24 32.01
C GLU A 562 -31.72 13.27 30.86
N ASP A 563 -30.60 13.69 30.26
CA ASP A 563 -30.62 14.55 29.05
C ASP A 563 -29.63 14.08 27.99
N ALA A 564 -30.09 13.27 27.03
CA ALA A 564 -29.28 12.80 25.91
C ALA A 564 -29.23 13.86 24.79
N ALA A 565 -28.18 14.68 24.79
CA ALA A 565 -27.71 15.41 23.63
C ALA A 565 -26.22 15.14 23.43
N SER A 566 -25.80 15.00 22.16
CA SER A 566 -24.42 14.77 21.73
C SER A 566 -23.43 15.69 22.48
N CYS A 567 -22.47 15.11 23.19
CA CYS A 567 -21.43 15.86 23.89
C CYS A 567 -20.08 15.70 23.18
N ASP A 568 -19.49 16.82 22.76
CA ASP A 568 -18.08 16.89 22.37
C ASP A 568 -17.22 16.98 23.64
N ILE A 569 -16.26 16.06 23.82
CA ILE A 569 -15.28 16.13 24.91
C ILE A 569 -13.95 16.65 24.33
N LYS A 570 -13.49 17.79 24.83
CA LYS A 570 -12.16 18.37 24.49
C LYS A 570 -11.28 18.44 25.74
N TYR A 571 -10.04 17.96 25.64
CA TYR A 571 -9.02 18.06 26.68
C TYR A 571 -8.10 19.25 26.42
N TRP A 572 -7.66 19.94 27.49
CA TRP A 572 -6.65 21.01 27.42
C TRP A 572 -5.63 20.83 28.54
N PRO A 573 -4.32 20.81 28.26
CA PRO A 573 -3.33 21.06 29.29
C PRO A 573 -3.34 22.56 29.61
N ARG A 574 -3.48 22.93 30.89
CA ARG A 574 -3.34 24.32 31.34
C ARG A 574 -2.08 24.44 32.17
N TRP A 575 -1.14 25.27 31.71
CA TRP A 575 0.03 25.66 32.48
C TRP A 575 -0.36 26.81 33.42
N ASN A 576 -0.45 26.55 34.72
CA ASN A 576 -0.47 27.63 35.71
C ASN A 576 0.97 28.07 35.94
N LEU A 577 1.39 29.17 35.30
CA LEU A 577 2.53 29.94 35.77
C LEU A 577 2.13 30.63 37.08
N ASP A 578 2.66 30.15 38.20
CA ASP A 578 2.62 30.88 39.47
C ASP A 578 3.42 32.19 39.30
N PRO A 579 2.83 33.38 39.49
CA PRO A 579 3.49 34.65 39.24
C PRO A 579 4.41 35.04 40.42
N LEU A 580 5.41 34.20 40.71
CA LEU A 580 6.41 34.47 41.74
C LEU A 580 7.83 34.03 41.35
N SER A 581 8.24 34.34 40.11
CA SER A 581 9.65 34.59 39.81
C SER A 581 9.73 35.41 38.52
N GLY A 582 9.97 36.70 38.66
CA GLY A 582 10.21 37.58 37.53
C GLY A 582 11.56 37.24 36.90
N GLU A 583 11.56 36.41 35.87
CA GLU A 583 12.62 36.32 34.88
C GLU A 583 12.02 35.76 33.57
N THR A 584 12.20 36.52 32.49
CA THR A 584 11.77 36.16 31.14
C THR A 584 12.85 35.29 30.54
N ILE A 585 12.55 34.03 30.20
CA ILE A 585 13.41 33.20 29.37
C ILE A 585 12.51 32.63 28.28
N GLY A 586 12.67 33.13 27.05
CA GLY A 586 12.11 32.49 25.87
C GLY A 586 12.78 31.15 25.66
N ASN A 587 12.04 30.18 25.11
CA ASN A 587 12.55 29.09 24.28
C ASN A 587 11.35 28.34 23.68
N GLU A 588 11.24 28.40 22.36
CA GLU A 588 10.52 27.42 21.54
C GLU A 588 11.28 26.09 21.59
N ILE A 589 10.55 24.97 21.55
CA ILE A 589 11.10 23.61 21.50
C ILE A 589 10.44 22.90 20.31
N LEU A 590 11.25 22.51 19.33
CA LEU A 590 10.88 21.61 18.22
C LEU A 590 10.68 20.18 18.75
N LEU A 591 9.67 19.48 18.24
CA LEU A 591 9.53 18.02 18.38
C LEU A 591 9.69 17.39 16.99
N GLN A 592 10.71 16.55 16.84
CA GLN A 592 10.79 15.55 15.78
C GLN A 592 10.20 14.23 16.31
N ASP A 593 9.46 13.55 15.43
CA ASP A 593 9.06 12.14 15.49
C ASP A 593 8.21 11.70 16.68
N THR A 594 6.91 12.02 16.66
CA THR A 594 5.81 11.10 17.02
C THR A 594 4.46 11.80 16.81
N ALA A 595 3.73 11.44 15.75
CA ALA A 595 2.32 11.77 15.62
C ALA A 595 1.48 10.71 16.33
N VAL A 596 0.65 11.12 17.29
CA VAL A 596 -0.43 10.28 17.85
C VAL A 596 -1.74 10.79 17.26
N ILE A 597 -2.32 10.02 16.34
CA ILE A 597 -3.67 10.28 15.81
C ILE A 597 -4.67 9.51 16.67
N LEU A 598 -5.69 10.21 17.20
CA LEU A 598 -6.84 9.61 17.87
C LEU A 598 -8.05 9.74 16.94
N ASP A 599 -8.51 8.60 16.42
CA ASP A 599 -9.70 8.50 15.58
C ASP A 599 -10.98 8.80 16.40
N ALA A 600 -11.75 9.81 15.97
CA ALA A 600 -13.00 10.22 16.60
C ALA A 600 -14.17 9.96 15.63
N LYS A 601 -14.58 8.68 15.50
CA LYS A 601 -15.77 8.33 14.72
C LYS A 601 -17.07 8.91 15.31
N LYS A 602 -17.87 9.56 14.46
CA LYS A 602 -19.28 9.93 14.71
C LYS A 602 -20.13 8.66 14.64
N PHE A 603 -20.84 8.30 15.71
CA PHE A 603 -21.83 7.21 15.68
C PHE A 603 -23.25 7.73 15.95
N HIS A 604 -24.21 7.31 15.13
CA HIS A 604 -25.64 7.41 15.43
C HIS A 604 -26.02 6.30 16.43
N LEU A 605 -26.62 6.70 17.56
CA LEU A 605 -27.12 5.79 18.59
C LEU A 605 -28.48 5.22 18.17
N ASP A 606 -28.60 3.90 18.06
CA ASP A 606 -29.90 3.26 18.13
C ASP A 606 -30.45 3.35 19.56
N GLY A 607 -31.75 3.55 19.70
CA GLY A 607 -32.41 3.85 20.98
C GLY A 607 -32.55 2.66 21.94
N SER A 608 -31.51 1.85 22.14
CA SER A 608 -31.55 0.71 23.07
C SER A 608 -31.02 1.08 24.48
N PRO A 609 -31.78 0.83 25.56
CA PRO A 609 -31.40 1.21 26.91
C PRO A 609 -30.49 0.14 27.54
N ARG A 610 -29.17 0.22 27.27
CA ARG A 610 -28.02 -0.23 28.08
C ARG A 610 -26.85 -0.67 27.19
N SER A 611 -26.01 0.28 26.79
CA SER A 611 -24.74 -0.01 26.11
C SER A 611 -23.61 0.79 26.77
N ILE A 612 -22.58 0.10 27.27
CA ILE A 612 -21.32 0.69 27.73
C ILE A 612 -20.35 0.59 26.54
N TYR A 613 -19.94 1.72 25.97
CA TYR A 613 -18.95 1.74 24.89
C TYR A 613 -17.54 1.97 25.46
N LYS A 614 -16.57 1.14 25.04
CA LYS A 614 -15.14 1.31 25.33
C LYS A 614 -14.38 1.47 24.01
N TRP A 615 -13.52 2.47 23.94
CA TRP A 615 -12.71 2.81 22.78
C TRP A 615 -11.32 2.16 22.90
N PRO A 616 -10.87 1.35 21.94
CA PRO A 616 -9.49 0.90 21.88
C PRO A 616 -8.63 1.90 21.09
N VAL A 617 -7.51 2.33 21.68
CA VAL A 617 -6.44 3.07 21.00
C VAL A 617 -5.24 2.13 20.88
N LYS A 618 -4.72 1.90 19.68
CA LYS A 618 -3.47 1.14 19.44
C LYS A 618 -2.31 2.13 19.27
N PHE A 619 -1.16 1.83 19.84
CA PHE A 619 0.10 2.57 19.67
C PHE A 619 1.19 1.58 19.20
N ARG A 620 1.96 1.91 18.16
CA ARG A 620 3.22 1.23 17.78
C ARG A 620 4.40 1.93 18.48
N SER A 621 5.42 1.20 18.92
CA SER A 621 6.59 1.75 19.64
C SER A 621 7.92 1.37 18.99
N SER A 622 8.85 2.33 18.87
CA SER A 622 10.27 2.13 18.54
C SER A 622 11.11 1.89 19.81
N PRO A 623 12.18 1.06 19.78
CA PRO A 623 12.97 0.72 20.96
C PRO A 623 14.25 1.57 21.09
N LEU A 624 14.29 2.50 22.05
CA LEU A 624 15.54 3.07 22.55
C LEU A 624 15.50 3.17 24.08
N GLU A 625 16.22 2.27 24.75
CA GLU A 625 16.51 2.39 26.18
C GLU A 625 17.52 3.49 26.44
N GLN A 626 17.27 4.36 27.43
CA GLN A 626 18.26 4.70 28.45
C GLN A 626 17.64 5.40 29.68
N SER A 627 17.95 4.85 30.86
CA SER A 627 17.53 5.32 32.19
C SER A 627 18.07 6.71 32.57
N ARG A 628 17.24 7.57 33.21
CA ARG A 628 17.64 8.58 34.24
C ARG A 628 16.40 9.23 34.91
N ARG A 629 16.60 9.91 36.06
CA ARG A 629 15.60 10.25 37.12
C ARG A 629 14.76 11.52 36.88
N ILE A 630 13.51 11.52 37.39
CA ILE A 630 12.50 12.60 37.39
C ILE A 630 12.76 13.68 38.47
N ASP A 631 12.49 14.95 38.19
CA ASP A 631 12.46 16.09 39.14
C ASP A 631 11.09 16.17 39.85
N PRO A 632 11.03 16.12 41.20
CA PRO A 632 9.78 16.07 41.97
C PRO A 632 9.01 17.41 42.09
N ASN A 633 9.42 18.51 41.45
CA ASN A 633 8.80 19.82 41.66
C ASN A 633 7.71 20.24 40.64
N ILE A 634 7.37 19.41 39.65
CA ILE A 634 6.39 19.77 38.61
C ILE A 634 4.97 19.29 39.01
N ARG A 635 3.98 20.18 38.97
CA ARG A 635 2.56 19.90 39.24
C ARG A 635 1.72 19.99 37.96
N TYR A 636 0.75 19.09 37.82
CA TYR A 636 -0.18 19.04 36.68
C TYR A 636 -1.63 19.19 37.16
N GLU A 637 -2.42 20.05 36.50
CA GLU A 637 -3.87 20.22 36.69
C GLU A 637 -4.60 20.04 35.36
N TRP A 638 -5.84 19.50 35.42
CA TRP A 638 -6.69 19.24 34.25
C TRP A 638 -8.07 19.86 34.42
N GLN A 639 -8.64 20.44 33.36
CA GLN A 639 -10.01 20.96 33.35
C GLN A 639 -10.85 20.32 32.23
N VAL A 640 -12.13 20.05 32.53
CA VAL A 640 -13.12 19.50 31.59
C VAL A 640 -14.26 20.51 31.45
N ARG A 641 -14.65 20.87 30.22
CA ARG A 641 -15.86 21.66 29.92
C ARG A 641 -16.80 20.86 29.02
N CYS A 642 -18.09 20.84 29.36
CA CYS A 642 -19.16 20.39 28.48
C CYS A 642 -19.92 21.62 27.95
N ALA A 643 -20.17 21.67 26.64
CA ALA A 643 -21.08 22.63 26.03
C ALA A 643 -22.31 21.87 25.50
N CYS A 644 -23.44 21.97 26.19
CA CYS A 644 -24.72 21.50 25.67
C CYS A 644 -25.39 22.66 24.92
N GLY A 645 -25.58 22.50 23.61
CA GLY A 645 -26.26 23.49 22.80
C GLY A 645 -27.77 23.45 23.06
N HIS A 646 -28.29 24.34 23.91
CA HIS A 646 -29.58 25.02 23.77
C HIS A 646 -29.76 26.10 24.85
N GLY A 647 -30.01 27.34 24.41
CA GLY A 647 -30.70 28.38 25.20
C GLY A 647 -29.96 28.99 26.39
N SER A 648 -29.65 30.28 26.28
CA SER A 648 -29.34 31.25 27.34
C SER A 648 -29.55 30.77 28.81
N GLY A 649 -28.46 30.30 29.44
CA GLY A 649 -28.36 30.01 30.88
C GLY A 649 -26.89 29.90 31.30
N PRO A 650 -26.50 30.21 32.55
CA PRO A 650 -25.09 30.31 32.93
C PRO A 650 -24.40 28.95 32.94
N GLU A 651 -23.25 28.87 32.27
CA GLU A 651 -22.33 27.72 32.31
C GLU A 651 -21.93 27.37 33.75
N SER A 652 -21.92 26.08 34.10
CA SER A 652 -21.43 25.61 35.41
C SER A 652 -20.07 24.93 35.28
N MET A 653 -19.07 25.40 36.03
CA MET A 653 -17.71 24.83 36.11
C MET A 653 -17.61 23.82 37.24
N TRP A 654 -16.90 22.71 37.01
CA TRP A 654 -16.47 21.76 38.05
C TRP A 654 -14.95 21.54 37.96
N SER A 655 -14.27 21.50 39.12
CA SER A 655 -12.83 21.24 39.23
C SER A 655 -12.58 20.03 40.14
N ALA A 656 -11.61 19.17 39.78
CA ALA A 656 -11.10 18.09 40.64
C ALA A 656 -9.58 18.20 40.79
N SER A 657 -9.07 18.00 42.01
CA SER A 657 -7.65 18.05 42.37
C SER A 657 -7.25 16.82 43.20
N SER A 658 -6.08 16.23 42.96
CA SER A 658 -5.50 15.12 43.76
C SER A 658 -4.24 15.57 44.52
N PHE A 659 -4.04 15.05 45.74
CA PHE A 659 -2.90 15.33 46.65
C PHE A 659 -2.19 14.01 47.01
N PHE A 660 -0.85 14.03 47.20
CA PHE A 660 -0.10 12.94 47.83
C PHE A 660 1.02 13.46 48.76
N ASP A 661 1.10 12.91 49.99
CA ASP A 661 2.15 13.12 51.01
C ASP A 661 3.34 12.14 50.79
N SER A 662 4.58 12.56 51.11
CA SER A 662 5.80 11.71 51.08
C SER A 662 6.31 11.34 52.48
N PRO A 663 7.01 10.20 52.69
CA PRO A 663 7.58 9.85 54.00
C PRO A 663 8.79 10.71 54.41
N ASP A 664 8.91 10.94 55.73
CA ASP A 664 9.79 11.93 56.38
C ASP A 664 11.29 11.80 56.05
N PHE A 665 11.87 12.85 55.47
CA PHE A 665 13.32 13.10 55.42
C PHE A 665 13.77 13.78 56.71
N ASN A 666 14.74 13.21 57.44
CA ASN A 666 15.30 13.86 58.63
C ASN A 666 16.45 14.82 58.23
N PRO A 667 16.27 16.15 58.32
CA PRO A 667 17.25 17.11 57.79
C PRO A 667 18.50 17.25 58.66
N SER A 668 18.56 16.60 59.82
CA SER A 668 19.66 16.75 60.77
C SER A 668 20.78 15.71 60.62
N THR A 669 20.54 14.60 59.90
CA THR A 669 21.51 13.49 59.76
C THR A 669 21.84 13.11 58.33
N GLY A 670 21.07 13.57 57.33
CA GLY A 670 21.40 13.42 55.91
C GLY A 670 21.43 11.97 55.38
N GLN A 671 20.77 11.02 56.02
CA GLN A 671 20.65 9.63 55.56
C GLN A 671 19.24 9.06 55.73
N TYR A 672 18.86 8.16 54.82
CA TYR A 672 17.71 7.25 54.94
C TYR A 672 18.20 5.94 55.59
N ASP A 673 17.52 5.46 56.64
CA ASP A 673 17.89 4.23 57.36
C ASP A 673 17.42 2.94 56.64
N GLY A 674 18.35 1.98 56.41
CA GLY A 674 18.07 0.54 56.45
C GLY A 674 18.23 -0.35 55.18
N ILE A 675 19.32 -1.16 55.18
CA ILE A 675 19.58 -2.48 54.50
C ILE A 675 20.37 -2.48 53.14
N PRO A 676 21.42 -3.34 52.96
CA PRO A 676 22.53 -3.17 52.00
C PRO A 676 22.46 -4.10 50.73
N PRO A 677 23.42 -4.07 49.78
CA PRO A 677 23.15 -4.20 48.34
C PRO A 677 23.28 -5.63 47.79
N LEU A 678 22.31 -6.04 46.95
CA LEU A 678 22.44 -7.14 46.00
C LEU A 678 21.59 -6.83 44.76
N ALA A 679 22.25 -6.88 43.59
CA ALA A 679 21.77 -6.92 42.21
C ALA A 679 20.37 -6.38 41.89
N ASN A 680 20.33 -5.33 41.06
CA ASN A 680 19.15 -4.75 40.44
C ASN A 680 18.22 -5.84 39.84
N VAL A 681 17.11 -6.09 40.51
CA VAL A 681 15.89 -6.64 39.93
C VAL A 681 14.79 -5.65 40.30
N SER A 682 14.29 -4.90 39.31
CA SER A 682 13.08 -4.09 39.48
C SER A 682 11.89 -5.04 39.63
N VAL A 683 11.38 -5.15 40.85
CA VAL A 683 10.11 -5.83 41.13
C VAL A 683 8.98 -4.89 40.68
N PRO A 684 8.07 -5.27 39.77
CA PRO A 684 6.89 -4.46 39.49
C PRO A 684 5.99 -4.45 40.73
N GLU A 685 5.56 -3.27 41.15
CA GLU A 685 4.57 -3.11 42.20
C GLU A 685 3.27 -3.86 41.84
N LYS A 686 2.65 -4.47 42.86
CA LYS A 686 1.38 -5.21 42.83
C LYS A 686 0.34 -4.58 41.89
N SER A 687 0.13 -5.17 40.73
CA SER A 687 -0.99 -4.87 39.84
C SER A 687 -2.23 -5.65 40.28
N GLN A 688 -3.09 -5.05 41.12
CA GLN A 688 -4.45 -5.57 41.31
C GLN A 688 -5.30 -5.23 40.07
N LEU A 689 -5.42 -6.17 39.15
CA LEU A 689 -6.29 -6.06 37.98
C LEU A 689 -7.65 -6.70 38.27
N ARG A 690 -8.66 -5.87 38.56
CA ARG A 690 -10.06 -6.33 38.69
C ARG A 690 -10.67 -6.53 37.30
N ALA A 691 -10.73 -7.78 36.83
CA ALA A 691 -11.62 -8.17 35.73
C ALA A 691 -12.98 -8.59 36.31
N SER A 692 -14.07 -8.43 35.56
CA SER A 692 -15.44 -8.61 36.06
C SER A 692 -15.81 -10.03 36.54
N ARG A 693 -14.93 -11.03 36.46
CA ARG A 693 -15.16 -12.41 36.95
C ARG A 693 -13.93 -13.14 37.54
N PHE A 694 -12.70 -12.62 37.42
CA PHE A 694 -11.49 -13.26 37.97
C PHE A 694 -10.52 -12.20 38.51
N ASP A 695 -9.78 -12.55 39.56
CA ASP A 695 -8.62 -11.79 40.04
C ASP A 695 -7.35 -12.61 39.80
N PHE A 696 -6.27 -11.98 39.34
CA PHE A 696 -4.97 -12.62 39.19
C PHE A 696 -3.85 -11.85 39.88
N GLU A 697 -2.84 -12.59 40.34
CA GLU A 697 -1.62 -12.05 40.94
C GLU A 697 -0.42 -12.84 40.41
N ILE A 698 0.56 -12.15 39.84
CA ILE A 698 1.81 -12.74 39.34
C ILE A 698 2.91 -12.39 40.33
N TYR A 699 3.67 -13.39 40.77
CA TYR A 699 4.81 -13.15 41.65
C TYR A 699 5.95 -14.16 41.44
N PRO A 700 7.21 -13.71 41.54
CA PRO A 700 8.36 -14.61 41.47
C PRO A 700 8.40 -15.56 42.67
N ASN A 701 8.84 -16.81 42.46
CA ASN A 701 9.04 -17.75 43.57
C ASN A 701 10.24 -17.29 44.42
N PRO A 702 10.05 -16.94 45.70
CA PRO A 702 11.13 -16.41 46.53
C PRO A 702 12.21 -17.46 46.91
N VAL A 703 11.98 -18.75 46.64
CA VAL A 703 12.87 -19.85 47.06
C VAL A 703 13.66 -20.48 45.89
N SER A 704 13.27 -20.19 44.64
CA SER A 704 13.89 -20.77 43.43
C SER A 704 14.00 -19.75 42.30
N SER A 705 15.22 -19.42 41.87
CA SER A 705 15.46 -18.50 40.76
C SER A 705 14.91 -19.06 39.44
N GLY A 706 13.99 -18.34 38.79
CA GLY A 706 13.46 -18.69 37.47
C GLY A 706 12.17 -19.50 37.45
N ILE A 707 11.39 -19.51 38.54
CA ILE A 707 10.00 -19.99 38.53
C ILE A 707 9.08 -18.82 38.86
N VAL A 708 8.11 -18.55 37.99
CA VAL A 708 7.08 -17.52 38.19
C VAL A 708 5.77 -18.21 38.53
N HIS A 709 5.10 -17.75 39.60
CA HIS A 709 3.78 -18.23 39.98
C HIS A 709 2.72 -17.28 39.45
N VAL A 710 1.73 -17.83 38.73
CA VAL A 710 0.51 -17.12 38.39
C VAL A 710 -0.60 -17.65 39.29
N LYS A 711 -1.11 -16.78 40.16
CA LYS A 711 -2.23 -17.10 41.04
C LYS A 711 -3.52 -16.62 40.40
N VAL A 712 -4.46 -17.53 40.21
CA VAL A 712 -5.78 -17.25 39.64
C VAL A 712 -6.82 -17.45 40.73
N LYS A 713 -7.72 -16.48 40.89
CA LYS A 713 -8.86 -16.57 41.79
C LYS A 713 -10.15 -16.34 41.01
N SER A 714 -11.04 -17.33 41.02
CA SER A 714 -12.32 -17.21 40.32
C SER A 714 -13.41 -16.61 41.20
N MET A 715 -14.19 -15.68 40.63
CA MET A 715 -15.38 -15.08 41.27
C MET A 715 -16.65 -15.88 40.95
N THR A 716 -16.53 -16.97 40.18
CA THR A 716 -17.57 -17.94 39.80
C THR A 716 -17.06 -19.38 39.96
N SER A 717 -17.95 -20.39 39.97
CA SER A 717 -17.52 -21.80 39.98
C SER A 717 -17.56 -22.32 38.55
N GLU A 718 -16.41 -22.56 37.94
CA GLU A 718 -16.28 -22.98 36.54
C GLU A 718 -14.94 -23.71 36.31
N VAL A 719 -14.86 -24.49 35.24
CA VAL A 719 -13.57 -25.03 34.79
C VAL A 719 -12.96 -24.04 33.80
N ILE A 720 -11.66 -23.79 34.00
CA ILE A 720 -10.88 -22.81 33.25
C ILE A 720 -9.80 -23.56 32.48
N ARG A 721 -9.69 -23.34 31.17
CA ARG A 721 -8.55 -23.80 30.38
C ARG A 721 -7.53 -22.69 30.24
N TYR A 722 -6.25 -23.01 30.24
CA TYR A 722 -5.19 -22.06 29.97
C TYR A 722 -4.31 -22.51 28.81
N HIS A 723 -3.79 -21.55 28.07
CA HIS A 723 -2.80 -21.73 27.02
C HIS A 723 -1.66 -20.73 27.22
N LEU A 724 -0.43 -21.20 27.31
CA LEU A 724 0.78 -20.41 27.37
C LEU A 724 1.40 -20.40 25.98
N LEU A 725 1.62 -19.22 25.41
CA LEU A 725 2.17 -19.01 24.08
C LEU A 725 3.47 -18.21 24.16
N ASP A 726 4.36 -18.38 23.19
CA ASP A 726 5.41 -17.37 22.92
C ASP A 726 4.86 -16.17 22.12
N LEU A 727 5.69 -15.16 21.88
CA LEU A 727 5.29 -13.96 21.12
C LEU A 727 4.96 -14.23 19.65
N THR A 728 5.35 -15.38 19.11
CA THR A 728 4.98 -15.81 17.75
C THR A 728 3.62 -16.52 17.72
N GLY A 729 2.96 -16.65 18.88
CA GLY A 729 1.66 -17.30 19.02
C GLY A 729 1.73 -18.83 19.14
N ARG A 730 2.93 -19.42 19.23
CA ARG A 730 3.09 -20.87 19.34
C ARG A 730 2.80 -21.34 20.76
N SER A 731 1.97 -22.39 20.90
CA SER A 731 1.69 -22.99 22.21
C SER A 731 2.89 -23.70 22.81
N LEU A 732 3.21 -23.31 24.04
CA LEU A 732 4.27 -23.82 24.89
C LEU A 732 3.72 -24.76 25.98
N GLU A 733 2.53 -24.48 26.52
CA GLU A 733 1.87 -25.29 27.55
C GLU A 733 0.36 -25.02 27.60
N ASP A 734 -0.45 -26.07 27.68
CA ASP A 734 -1.89 -25.96 27.87
C ASP A 734 -2.35 -26.76 29.10
N GLY A 735 -3.35 -26.27 29.82
CA GLY A 735 -3.86 -26.96 31.01
C GLY A 735 -5.28 -26.58 31.42
N ILE A 736 -5.79 -27.24 32.46
CA ILE A 736 -7.16 -27.07 32.95
C ILE A 736 -7.16 -26.91 34.48
N LEU A 737 -7.88 -25.90 34.97
CA LEU A 737 -8.10 -25.59 36.37
C LEU A 737 -9.58 -25.72 36.71
N GLU A 738 -9.94 -26.72 37.52
CA GLU A 738 -11.29 -26.81 38.09
C GLU A 738 -11.40 -25.87 39.30
N MET A 739 -12.16 -24.78 39.16
CA MET A 739 -12.22 -23.73 40.18
C MET A 739 -13.62 -23.60 40.80
N SER A 740 -13.66 -23.51 42.12
CA SER A 740 -14.86 -23.15 42.88
C SER A 740 -14.83 -21.66 43.24
N LYS A 741 -15.99 -21.01 43.26
CA LYS A 741 -16.13 -19.58 43.54
C LYS A 741 -15.40 -19.17 44.82
N GLY A 742 -14.44 -18.26 44.70
CA GLY A 742 -13.63 -17.71 45.78
C GLY A 742 -12.37 -18.51 46.11
N ASN A 743 -12.17 -19.69 45.52
CA ASN A 743 -10.94 -20.47 45.68
C ASN A 743 -9.85 -19.99 44.72
N GLU A 744 -8.60 -20.27 45.13
CA GLU A 744 -7.39 -19.85 44.46
C GLU A 744 -6.66 -21.07 43.91
N SER A 745 -6.24 -21.01 42.65
CA SER A 745 -5.42 -22.02 41.99
C SER A 745 -4.10 -21.39 41.51
N ARG A 746 -3.06 -22.20 41.35
CA ARG A 746 -1.72 -21.73 40.95
C ARG A 746 -1.25 -22.43 39.69
N ILE A 747 -0.68 -21.66 38.77
CA ILE A 747 0.04 -22.13 37.59
C ILE A 747 1.53 -21.83 37.83
N GLU A 748 2.38 -22.85 37.70
CA GLU A 748 3.84 -22.71 37.84
C GLU A 748 4.49 -22.63 36.47
N LEU A 749 5.11 -21.49 36.15
CA LEU A 749 5.84 -21.30 34.90
C LEU A 749 7.33 -21.55 35.15
N GLN A 750 7.88 -22.62 34.57
CA GLN A 750 9.27 -23.02 34.76
C GLN A 750 10.20 -22.45 33.68
N LYS A 751 11.45 -22.15 34.06
CA LYS A 751 12.57 -21.64 33.22
C LYS A 751 12.95 -22.43 31.95
N ARG A 752 12.22 -23.50 31.58
CA ARG A 752 12.55 -24.30 30.37
C ARG A 752 12.32 -23.53 29.07
N TYR A 753 11.58 -22.43 29.09
CA TYR A 753 11.17 -21.69 27.91
C TYR A 753 12.12 -20.56 27.48
N GLY A 754 13.23 -20.34 28.20
CA GLY A 754 14.20 -19.27 27.90
C GLY A 754 13.99 -17.98 28.70
N THR A 755 14.70 -16.91 28.33
CA THR A 755 14.41 -15.52 28.73
C THR A 755 13.67 -14.87 27.59
N GLY A 756 12.47 -14.34 27.82
CA GLY A 756 11.63 -13.77 26.78
C GLY A 756 10.23 -13.51 27.29
N SER A 757 9.44 -12.78 26.51
CA SER A 757 8.05 -12.48 26.83
C SER A 757 7.11 -13.61 26.42
N TYR A 758 6.12 -13.91 27.27
CA TYR A 758 5.12 -14.94 27.02
C TYR A 758 3.70 -14.40 27.14
N ILE A 759 2.75 -15.06 26.49
CA ILE A 759 1.32 -14.73 26.54
C ILE A 759 0.58 -15.87 27.24
N LEU A 760 -0.15 -15.58 28.31
CA LEU A 760 -1.04 -16.55 28.96
C LEU A 760 -2.50 -16.22 28.65
N LEU A 761 -3.19 -17.17 28.01
CA LEU A 761 -4.61 -17.10 27.69
C LEU A 761 -5.42 -17.98 28.62
N LEU A 762 -6.59 -17.52 29.03
CA LEU A 762 -7.53 -18.24 29.90
C LEU A 762 -8.94 -18.26 29.28
N PHE A 763 -9.53 -19.44 29.22
CA PHE A 763 -10.85 -19.72 28.63
C PHE A 763 -11.75 -20.40 29.66
N ASN A 764 -13.05 -20.14 29.61
CA ASN A 764 -14.03 -20.93 30.36
C ASN A 764 -14.55 -22.11 29.52
N ASP A 765 -15.36 -22.98 30.13
CA ASP A 765 -15.98 -24.15 29.48
C ASP A 765 -16.91 -23.84 28.30
N LEU A 766 -17.32 -22.58 28.14
CA LEU A 766 -18.19 -22.14 27.04
C LEU A 766 -17.39 -21.62 25.82
N GLY A 767 -16.06 -21.61 25.90
CA GLY A 767 -15.20 -21.09 24.82
C GLY A 767 -15.22 -19.57 24.68
N GLU A 768 -15.91 -18.86 25.57
CA GLU A 768 -15.94 -17.39 25.60
C GLU A 768 -14.63 -16.88 26.22
N SER A 769 -13.87 -16.09 25.45
CA SER A 769 -12.63 -15.49 25.93
C SER A 769 -12.93 -14.41 26.97
N SER A 770 -12.28 -14.47 28.13
CA SER A 770 -12.49 -13.48 29.20
C SER A 770 -11.32 -12.51 29.42
N ARG A 771 -10.37 -12.48 28.48
CA ARG A 771 -9.25 -11.52 28.26
C ARG A 771 -7.86 -12.18 28.29
N MET A 772 -6.98 -11.63 27.46
CA MET A 772 -5.54 -11.80 27.36
C MET A 772 -4.84 -11.26 28.63
N VAL A 773 -3.93 -12.02 29.24
CA VAL A 773 -3.20 -11.57 30.43
C VAL A 773 -1.68 -11.65 30.21
N THR A 774 -1.09 -10.45 30.11
CA THR A 774 0.29 -10.05 30.48
C THR A 774 1.47 -10.69 29.73
N LEU A 775 2.32 -9.84 29.14
CA LEU A 775 3.72 -10.15 28.84
C LEU A 775 4.46 -10.40 30.15
N LEU A 776 4.92 -11.63 30.35
CA LEU A 776 5.86 -11.98 31.42
C LEU A 776 7.29 -11.82 30.89
N GLU A 777 8.00 -10.76 31.29
CA GLU A 777 9.45 -10.62 31.03
C GLU A 777 10.33 -11.44 31.98
#